data_AF-A0A2V7W0H7-F1
#
_entry.id   AF-A0A2V7W0H7-F1
#
_cell.length_a   1.000
_cell.length_b   1.000
_cell.length_c   1.000
_cell.angle_alpha   90.00
_cell.angle_beta   90.00
_cell.angle_gamma   90.00
#
_symmetry.space_group_name_H-M   'P 1'
#
loop_
_entity.id
_entity.type
_entity.pdbx_description
1 polymer ?
#
loop_
_entity_poly.entity_id
_entity_poly.type
_entity_poly.pdbx_seq_one_letter_code
_entity_poly.pdbx_strand_id
1 'polypeptide(L)'
;MKFRLLVSSAFTIGVLISAPLFADDPRPSVSPGVANAVLLAKNSIQLDQGVIVNSGDVIVNDNTSGAVYGEKALSLDKNARTPAGFKIAATSIDLDQGAVAGGNAYYNTLVNQGTISGSQVTPLALPVFSSLPSTSVRPPGTDDVTVPINGTVDLAEGAYRNLVVNRGGTVRFSGGGYAFASINADRDSQLRFLAPSDVVVTGRIAIGRNATVGPSTTAGITAASIRIEATGINGTDGALHSEPSSIDVGSSSHIFANVEAGNGSIELADGIEAEGSFFARDILVGRDGHFTLRSSLNQAPAANAQTVFTSGTSPLTITLTGSDAEGSALTFSIVSGPSAGSLSSITQVSPSSANVTYTPASSGAPDSFTFRVRDAAGATGDAVVSINPTGDDPPPADPTTVIATDSSAETTQNVAATLLLRGTAPSGVSLTFSIVSGTGPSHGSLGSVTQGTESPQRGATVVYTPDSGYTGSDAFQFRACGTIGTSTVCDDASFNLNVREARPDPTAPNLVDDVEVSTFADSDVEISLGSESASFARHIVLAPHAAVLQPAAIAGNVADSNNDGLGDNHNALPGSVPVFMSAGVGQSGGAGSNGTTRIEIEFDISQFAGSADGLQSASITLPTHRGTIDSADTKFYWVTSNGDGALTDSDFESVGEQIPGATMPVPSGMNIGDTGSFTFGVLDPIRTAMRLGRSYFVVQGRVDESQGGPVRGLEVNTTASGNLPSNVPSLALATPGISAPLIYTITSLPSFGILFDGNTQIASVPYTLSGASVRYTPNTGFLGQDTFGFQATNNTFIDSATARVIVRFAQCAQDASICDNGR
;
A
#
# COMPACT_ATOMS: atom_id res chain seq x y z
N MET A 1 -43.79 -30.18 -64.00
CA MET A 1 -43.48 -28.80 -64.43
C MET A 1 -42.27 -28.33 -63.62
N LYS A 2 -41.13 -28.17 -64.31
CA LYS A 2 -39.78 -27.68 -63.92
C LYS A 2 -39.31 -27.74 -62.45
N PHE A 3 -38.36 -28.65 -62.21
CA PHE A 3 -37.30 -28.60 -61.19
C PHE A 3 -36.23 -27.56 -61.59
N ARG A 4 -35.74 -26.74 -60.65
CA ARG A 4 -34.38 -26.15 -60.70
C ARG A 4 -33.86 -25.81 -59.29
N LEU A 5 -32.69 -26.41 -59.04
CA LEU A 5 -31.73 -26.42 -57.94
C LEU A 5 -31.19 -25.03 -57.47
N LEU A 6 -30.78 -24.90 -56.19
CA LEU A 6 -29.38 -24.76 -55.65
C LEU A 6 -29.11 -23.69 -54.54
N VAL A 7 -28.54 -24.19 -53.42
CA VAL A 7 -27.47 -23.64 -52.51
C VAL A 7 -27.79 -22.77 -51.28
N SER A 8 -27.46 -23.37 -50.12
CA SER A 8 -26.74 -22.91 -48.91
C SER A 8 -27.17 -21.64 -48.15
N SER A 9 -27.50 -21.81 -46.87
CA SER A 9 -26.97 -20.98 -45.78
C SER A 9 -26.97 -21.78 -44.48
N ALA A 10 -25.80 -21.83 -43.85
CA ALA A 10 -25.51 -22.61 -42.65
C ALA A 10 -26.14 -22.02 -41.38
N PHE A 11 -26.36 -22.93 -40.42
CA PHE A 11 -26.51 -22.73 -38.98
C PHE A 11 -26.15 -21.34 -38.43
N THR A 12 -27.06 -20.74 -37.68
CA THR A 12 -26.72 -19.86 -36.57
C THR A 12 -27.67 -20.15 -35.42
N ILE A 13 -27.29 -21.08 -34.55
CA ILE A 13 -27.82 -21.13 -33.18
C ILE A 13 -27.20 -19.90 -32.50
N GLY A 14 -27.97 -18.82 -32.40
CA GLY A 14 -27.63 -17.71 -31.54
C GLY A 14 -27.76 -18.18 -30.10
N VAL A 15 -26.67 -18.68 -29.52
CA VAL A 15 -26.51 -18.71 -28.07
C VAL A 15 -26.46 -17.25 -27.65
N LEU A 16 -27.57 -16.73 -27.11
CA LEU A 16 -27.56 -15.50 -26.31
C LEU A 16 -26.68 -15.79 -25.10
N ILE A 17 -25.38 -15.50 -25.23
CA ILE A 17 -24.49 -15.42 -24.09
C ILE A 17 -24.96 -14.17 -23.35
N SER A 18 -25.73 -14.36 -22.26
CA SER A 18 -26.01 -13.29 -21.32
C SER A 18 -24.66 -12.85 -20.76
N ALA A 19 -24.17 -11.70 -21.20
CA ALA A 19 -23.09 -11.04 -20.48
C ALA A 19 -23.62 -10.74 -19.07
N PRO A 20 -22.85 -11.02 -17.99
CA PRO A 20 -23.26 -10.59 -16.67
C PRO A 20 -23.50 -9.08 -16.70
N LEU A 21 -24.64 -8.64 -16.17
CA LEU A 21 -25.04 -7.22 -16.15
C LEU A 21 -24.05 -6.36 -15.31
N PHE A 22 -23.27 -7.03 -14.47
CA PHE A 22 -22.29 -6.43 -13.58
C PHE A 22 -20.96 -7.15 -13.78
N ALA A 23 -19.92 -6.41 -14.20
CA ALA A 23 -18.57 -6.93 -14.27
C ALA A 23 -18.08 -7.28 -12.85
N ASP A 24 -17.27 -8.33 -12.71
CA ASP A 24 -16.50 -8.59 -11.50
C ASP A 24 -15.66 -7.34 -11.21
N ASP A 25 -15.98 -6.63 -10.13
CA ASP A 25 -15.16 -5.51 -9.64
C ASP A 25 -13.79 -6.08 -9.24
N PRO A 26 -12.66 -5.57 -9.77
CA PRO A 26 -11.34 -5.97 -9.29
C PRO A 26 -11.30 -5.83 -7.77
N ARG A 27 -11.02 -6.94 -7.08
CA ARG A 27 -10.99 -7.01 -5.62
C ARG A 27 -10.20 -5.81 -5.05
N PRO A 28 -10.80 -5.00 -4.15
CA PRO A 28 -10.17 -3.77 -3.69
C PRO A 28 -8.85 -4.08 -2.97
N SER A 29 -7.84 -3.23 -3.17
CA SER A 29 -6.55 -3.35 -2.48
C SER A 29 -6.70 -2.90 -1.03
N VAL A 30 -6.94 -3.85 -0.13
CA VAL A 30 -6.98 -3.63 1.33
C VAL A 30 -5.60 -3.86 1.95
N SER A 31 -5.38 -3.33 3.15
CA SER A 31 -4.10 -3.51 3.86
C SER A 31 -3.90 -5.00 4.21
N PRO A 32 -2.65 -5.50 4.21
CA PRO A 32 -2.36 -6.85 4.69
C PRO A 32 -2.95 -7.10 6.08
N GLY A 33 -3.58 -8.26 6.26
CA GLY A 33 -4.21 -8.66 7.51
C GLY A 33 -5.67 -8.22 7.69
N VAL A 34 -6.25 -7.37 6.82
CA VAL A 34 -7.68 -7.01 6.88
C VAL A 34 -8.57 -8.27 6.77
N ALA A 35 -8.21 -9.22 5.92
CA ALA A 35 -8.99 -10.45 5.76
C ALA A 35 -8.93 -11.41 6.96
N ASN A 36 -8.02 -11.18 7.91
CA ASN A 36 -7.95 -11.94 9.16
C ASN A 36 -8.98 -11.44 10.19
N ALA A 37 -9.59 -10.28 9.99
CA ALA A 37 -10.58 -9.74 10.90
C ALA A 37 -11.96 -10.38 10.68
N VAL A 38 -12.50 -11.00 11.73
CA VAL A 38 -13.92 -11.43 11.74
C VAL A 38 -14.81 -10.27 12.10
N LEU A 39 -14.37 -9.38 13.00
CA LEU A 39 -15.04 -8.15 13.37
C LEU A 39 -14.05 -6.98 13.20
N LEU A 40 -14.38 -6.06 12.29
CA LEU A 40 -13.58 -4.88 11.99
C LEU A 40 -14.46 -3.63 12.04
N ALA A 41 -14.19 -2.73 12.97
CA ALA A 41 -14.89 -1.45 13.05
C ALA A 41 -13.94 -0.28 12.82
N LYS A 42 -14.44 0.83 12.25
CA LYS A 42 -13.68 2.08 12.22
C LYS A 42 -13.59 2.73 13.60
N ASN A 43 -14.70 2.70 14.36
CA ASN A 43 -14.88 3.47 15.58
C ASN A 43 -15.10 2.63 16.86
N SER A 44 -16.04 1.68 16.89
CA SER A 44 -16.25 0.88 18.11
C SER A 44 -16.78 -0.53 17.89
N ILE A 45 -16.40 -1.44 18.80
CA ILE A 45 -16.93 -2.79 18.92
C ILE A 45 -17.29 -3.04 20.38
N GLN A 46 -18.52 -3.48 20.64
CA GLN A 46 -18.92 -4.06 21.93
C GLN A 46 -19.34 -5.52 21.73
N LEU A 47 -18.72 -6.41 22.51
CA LEU A 47 -19.11 -7.82 22.62
C LEU A 47 -19.75 -8.04 24.00
N ASP A 48 -21.07 -8.22 24.03
CA ASP A 48 -21.82 -8.41 25.27
C ASP A 48 -21.52 -9.79 25.90
N GLN A 49 -22.14 -10.05 27.06
CA GLN A 49 -21.89 -11.20 27.90
C GLN A 49 -21.95 -12.52 27.12
N GLY A 50 -20.92 -13.34 27.29
CA GLY A 50 -20.89 -14.71 26.77
C GLY A 50 -20.65 -14.84 25.27
N VAL A 51 -20.37 -13.74 24.55
CA VAL A 51 -19.97 -13.79 23.13
C VAL A 51 -18.69 -14.59 22.96
N ILE A 52 -18.66 -15.48 21.96
CA ILE A 52 -17.51 -16.32 21.62
C ILE A 52 -17.11 -16.07 20.17
N VAL A 53 -15.90 -15.53 19.98
CA VAL A 53 -15.22 -15.55 18.69
C VAL A 53 -14.42 -16.84 18.58
N ASN A 54 -14.77 -17.69 17.61
CA ASN A 54 -14.13 -18.98 17.37
C ASN A 54 -12.86 -18.85 16.53
N SER A 55 -12.84 -17.92 15.57
CA SER A 55 -11.67 -17.58 14.74
C SER A 55 -11.77 -16.15 14.19
N GLY A 56 -10.62 -15.52 13.97
CA GLY A 56 -10.49 -14.17 13.41
C GLY A 56 -10.08 -13.11 14.44
N ASP A 57 -9.42 -12.06 13.93
CA ASP A 57 -9.04 -10.88 14.69
C ASP A 57 -10.27 -10.01 15.00
N VAL A 58 -10.22 -9.29 16.11
CA VAL A 58 -11.22 -8.27 16.50
C VAL A 58 -10.52 -6.91 16.57
N ILE A 59 -10.84 -6.02 15.64
CA ILE A 59 -10.05 -4.80 15.40
C ILE A 59 -10.94 -3.57 15.34
N VAL A 60 -10.52 -2.52 16.05
CA VAL A 60 -11.01 -1.15 15.90
C VAL A 60 -9.91 -0.30 15.27
N ASN A 61 -10.16 0.18 14.05
CA ASN A 61 -9.12 0.71 13.17
C ASN A 61 -8.58 2.07 13.60
N ASP A 62 -9.46 3.03 13.91
CA ASP A 62 -9.07 4.44 13.95
C ASP A 62 -9.47 5.18 15.22
N ASN A 63 -10.59 4.81 15.89
CA ASN A 63 -11.25 5.57 16.97
C ASN A 63 -10.47 6.80 17.50
N THR A 64 -10.70 7.96 16.89
CA THR A 64 -9.98 9.22 17.13
C THR A 64 -10.76 10.18 18.04
N SER A 65 -11.57 9.64 18.96
CA SER A 65 -12.53 10.33 19.84
C SER A 65 -13.93 10.50 19.21
N GLY A 66 -14.87 9.72 19.74
CA GLY A 66 -16.27 9.69 19.34
C GLY A 66 -17.08 8.87 20.35
N ALA A 67 -18.42 8.92 20.26
CA ALA A 67 -19.27 8.03 21.04
C ALA A 67 -18.94 6.56 20.67
N VAL A 68 -18.99 5.67 21.65
CA VAL A 68 -18.72 4.24 21.51
C VAL A 68 -19.88 3.44 22.13
N TYR A 69 -20.11 2.21 21.67
CA TYR A 69 -21.19 1.37 22.23
C TYR A 69 -20.90 0.96 23.68
N GLY A 70 -19.68 0.49 23.95
CA GLY A 70 -19.25 0.07 25.29
C GLY A 70 -18.53 1.17 26.07
N GLU A 71 -17.76 0.76 27.07
CA GLU A 71 -16.97 1.64 27.94
C GLU A 71 -15.73 2.19 27.22
N LYS A 72 -15.21 1.42 26.25
CA LYS A 72 -14.03 1.71 25.43
C LYS A 72 -14.28 1.39 23.97
N ALA A 73 -13.31 1.76 23.13
CA ALA A 73 -13.36 1.52 21.68
C ALA A 73 -13.62 0.04 21.37
N LEU A 74 -12.95 -0.86 22.08
CA LEU A 74 -13.24 -2.28 22.09
C LEU A 74 -13.59 -2.71 23.52
N SER A 75 -14.80 -3.22 23.73
CA SER A 75 -15.26 -3.70 25.04
C SER A 75 -15.65 -5.18 24.93
N LEU A 76 -15.06 -6.02 25.77
CA LEU A 76 -15.41 -7.43 25.93
C LEU A 76 -16.05 -7.61 27.30
N ASP A 77 -17.37 -7.80 27.31
CA ASP A 77 -18.15 -7.90 28.54
C ASP A 77 -17.93 -9.26 29.23
N LYS A 78 -18.60 -9.45 30.36
CA LYS A 78 -18.46 -10.64 31.21
C LYS A 78 -18.49 -11.95 30.43
N ASN A 79 -17.46 -12.77 30.61
CA ASN A 79 -17.28 -14.06 29.95
C ASN A 79 -17.19 -14.04 28.40
N ALA A 80 -17.06 -12.87 27.76
CA ALA A 80 -16.78 -12.80 26.32
C ALA A 80 -15.37 -13.36 26.01
N ARG A 81 -15.20 -14.05 24.88
CA ARG A 81 -13.95 -14.77 24.55
C ARG A 81 -13.52 -14.58 23.12
N THR A 82 -12.23 -14.36 22.91
CA THR A 82 -11.56 -14.46 21.61
C THR A 82 -10.54 -15.60 21.61
N PRO A 83 -10.20 -16.18 20.45
CA PRO A 83 -9.41 -17.40 20.36
C PRO A 83 -7.90 -17.12 20.43
N ALA A 84 -7.12 -18.14 20.78
CA ALA A 84 -5.65 -18.07 20.67
C ALA A 84 -5.22 -18.03 19.19
N GLY A 85 -4.07 -17.39 18.93
CA GLY A 85 -3.54 -17.25 17.57
C GLY A 85 -4.10 -16.05 16.77
N PHE A 86 -5.13 -15.38 17.28
CA PHE A 86 -5.71 -14.16 16.70
C PHE A 86 -5.55 -12.97 17.64
N LYS A 87 -5.40 -11.77 17.09
CA LYS A 87 -5.16 -10.56 17.87
C LYS A 87 -6.45 -9.78 18.13
N ILE A 88 -6.42 -9.02 19.22
CA ILE A 88 -7.32 -7.89 19.42
C ILE A 88 -6.52 -6.59 19.32
N ALA A 89 -7.06 -5.57 18.65
CA ALA A 89 -6.39 -4.29 18.51
C ALA A 89 -7.40 -3.14 18.53
N ALA A 90 -7.18 -2.16 19.41
CA ALA A 90 -7.97 -0.93 19.46
C ALA A 90 -7.22 0.15 20.21
N THR A 91 -7.52 1.44 19.96
CA THR A 91 -6.94 2.55 20.74
C THR A 91 -7.18 2.37 22.25
N SER A 92 -8.35 1.86 22.62
CA SER A 92 -8.72 1.60 24.01
C SER A 92 -9.47 0.29 24.14
N ILE A 93 -9.08 -0.52 25.12
CA ILE A 93 -9.67 -1.84 25.37
C ILE A 93 -10.22 -1.88 26.79
N ASP A 94 -11.44 -2.39 26.96
CA ASP A 94 -11.99 -2.82 28.23
C ASP A 94 -12.24 -4.33 28.23
N LEU A 95 -11.77 -5.01 29.27
CA LEU A 95 -12.01 -6.43 29.50
C LEU A 95 -12.71 -6.61 30.85
N ASP A 96 -13.93 -7.10 30.82
CA ASP A 96 -14.73 -7.29 32.01
C ASP A 96 -14.41 -8.60 32.76
N GLN A 97 -15.03 -8.79 33.92
CA GLN A 97 -14.79 -9.97 34.75
C GLN A 97 -15.03 -11.28 33.96
N GLY A 98 -14.01 -12.12 33.85
CA GLY A 98 -14.09 -13.41 33.17
C GLY A 98 -14.01 -13.34 31.64
N ALA A 99 -13.88 -12.15 31.06
CA ALA A 99 -13.55 -11.99 29.65
C ALA A 99 -12.15 -12.57 29.35
N VAL A 100 -11.96 -13.14 28.17
CA VAL A 100 -10.69 -13.75 27.73
C VAL A 100 -10.30 -13.23 26.35
N ALA A 101 -9.20 -12.50 26.29
CA ALA A 101 -8.47 -12.24 25.06
C ALA A 101 -7.47 -13.38 24.82
N GLY A 102 -7.80 -14.31 23.91
CA GLY A 102 -7.03 -15.54 23.72
C GLY A 102 -5.65 -15.38 23.07
N GLY A 103 -5.45 -14.33 22.28
CA GLY A 103 -4.16 -14.04 21.64
C GLY A 103 -3.55 -12.71 22.09
N ASN A 104 -2.80 -12.08 21.18
CA ASN A 104 -2.08 -10.84 21.47
C ASN A 104 -3.05 -9.64 21.54
N ALA A 105 -2.79 -8.70 22.45
CA ALA A 105 -3.59 -7.48 22.61
C ALA A 105 -2.73 -6.24 22.32
N TYR A 106 -3.20 -5.39 21.40
CA TYR A 106 -2.54 -4.15 21.00
C TYR A 106 -3.40 -2.95 21.41
N TYR A 107 -2.86 -2.01 22.18
CA TYR A 107 -3.65 -0.90 22.73
C TYR A 107 -2.85 0.35 23.08
N ASN A 108 -3.54 1.48 23.23
CA ASN A 108 -3.00 2.70 23.86
C ASN A 108 -3.51 2.89 25.30
N THR A 109 -4.73 2.46 25.60
CA THR A 109 -5.27 2.42 26.98
C THR A 109 -5.98 1.09 27.24
N LEU A 110 -5.81 0.55 28.45
CA LEU A 110 -6.38 -0.74 28.84
C LEU A 110 -7.03 -0.64 30.22
N VAL A 111 -8.29 -1.09 30.31
CA VAL A 111 -8.97 -1.45 31.55
C VAL A 111 -9.13 -2.97 31.51
N ASN A 112 -8.65 -3.68 32.53
CA ASN A 112 -8.59 -5.15 32.49
C ASN A 112 -8.99 -5.78 33.82
N GLN A 113 -10.17 -6.39 33.83
CA GLN A 113 -10.71 -7.29 34.86
C GLN A 113 -10.80 -8.75 34.36
N GLY A 114 -10.34 -9.02 33.13
CA GLY A 114 -10.33 -10.32 32.47
C GLY A 114 -8.95 -10.96 32.40
N THR A 115 -8.73 -11.78 31.37
CA THR A 115 -7.47 -12.47 31.08
C THR A 115 -7.00 -12.18 29.66
N ILE A 116 -5.72 -11.82 29.50
CA ILE A 116 -5.05 -11.76 28.20
C ILE A 116 -4.04 -12.90 28.16
N SER A 117 -4.19 -13.81 27.20
CA SER A 117 -3.36 -15.03 27.12
C SER A 117 -2.12 -14.87 26.25
N GLY A 118 -2.12 -13.90 25.32
CA GLY A 118 -0.97 -13.55 24.49
C GLY A 118 -0.16 -12.36 25.01
N SER A 119 0.71 -11.84 24.15
CA SER A 119 1.53 -10.66 24.44
C SER A 119 0.72 -9.37 24.40
N GLN A 120 1.08 -8.43 25.25
CA GLN A 120 0.50 -7.08 25.28
C GLN A 120 1.48 -6.10 24.63
N VAL A 121 0.99 -5.27 23.71
CA VAL A 121 1.82 -4.34 22.92
C VAL A 121 1.23 -2.94 22.98
N THR A 122 2.07 -1.97 23.36
CA THR A 122 1.71 -0.55 23.49
C THR A 122 2.95 0.34 23.31
N PRO A 123 2.86 1.52 22.65
CA PRO A 123 1.67 2.10 22.03
C PRO A 123 1.30 1.41 20.70
N LEU A 124 0.00 1.38 20.40
CA LEU A 124 -0.57 0.99 19.12
C LEU A 124 -0.58 2.20 18.18
N ALA A 125 0.05 2.05 17.01
CA ALA A 125 -0.08 3.00 15.91
C ALA A 125 -1.49 2.93 15.30
N LEU A 126 -2.06 4.09 14.98
CA LEU A 126 -3.35 4.25 14.34
C LEU A 126 -3.17 5.03 13.02
N PRO A 127 -3.89 4.71 11.93
CA PRO A 127 -4.81 3.58 11.76
C PRO A 127 -4.14 2.22 11.98
N VAL A 128 -4.88 1.23 12.49
CA VAL A 128 -4.38 -0.18 12.49
C VAL A 128 -4.12 -0.65 11.04
N PHE A 129 -5.02 -0.29 10.13
CA PHE A 129 -4.94 -0.53 8.70
C PHE A 129 -5.08 0.79 7.94
N SER A 130 -4.13 1.08 7.06
CA SER A 130 -4.11 2.28 6.21
C SER A 130 -5.16 2.28 5.10
N SER A 131 -5.66 1.10 4.72
CA SER A 131 -6.71 0.93 3.71
C SER A 131 -7.71 -0.16 4.14
N LEU A 132 -8.98 0.25 4.17
CA LEU A 132 -10.14 -0.57 4.52
C LEU A 132 -10.96 -0.90 3.26
N PRO A 133 -11.92 -1.85 3.33
CA PRO A 133 -12.84 -2.10 2.24
C PRO A 133 -13.54 -0.81 1.78
N SER A 134 -13.52 -0.56 0.47
CA SER A 134 -14.20 0.59 -0.14
C SER A 134 -15.70 0.35 -0.22
N THR A 135 -16.49 1.40 -0.05
CA THR A 135 -17.94 1.32 -0.24
C THR A 135 -18.31 1.21 -1.71
N SER A 136 -19.12 0.24 -2.10
CA SER A 136 -19.62 0.08 -3.46
C SER A 136 -20.88 0.92 -3.68
N VAL A 137 -20.97 1.57 -4.84
CA VAL A 137 -22.17 2.35 -5.20
C VAL A 137 -22.92 1.62 -6.30
N ARG A 138 -24.09 1.06 -5.96
CA ARG A 138 -24.99 0.41 -6.92
C ARG A 138 -26.41 0.98 -6.78
N PRO A 139 -26.88 1.77 -7.76
CA PRO A 139 -28.22 2.36 -7.70
C PRO A 139 -29.32 1.29 -7.68
N PRO A 140 -30.36 1.46 -6.84
CA PRO A 140 -31.49 0.55 -6.81
C PRO A 140 -32.39 0.71 -8.05
N GLY A 141 -33.13 -0.35 -8.36
CA GLY A 141 -34.19 -0.33 -9.36
C GLY A 141 -35.48 0.32 -8.84
N THR A 142 -36.55 0.22 -9.63
CA THR A 142 -37.87 0.80 -9.29
C THR A 142 -38.86 -0.21 -8.71
N ASP A 143 -38.63 -1.50 -8.95
CA ASP A 143 -39.61 -2.55 -8.66
C ASP A 143 -39.38 -3.15 -7.27
N ASP A 144 -40.45 -3.27 -6.48
CA ASP A 144 -40.40 -3.97 -5.20
C ASP A 144 -40.51 -5.48 -5.39
N VAL A 145 -39.77 -6.21 -4.56
CA VAL A 145 -39.88 -7.66 -4.43
C VAL A 145 -40.53 -7.96 -3.09
N THR A 146 -41.69 -8.62 -3.10
CA THR A 146 -42.36 -9.07 -1.88
C THR A 146 -42.44 -10.59 -1.86
N VAL A 147 -41.81 -11.21 -0.86
CA VAL A 147 -41.93 -12.64 -0.59
C VAL A 147 -43.11 -12.87 0.34
N PRO A 148 -44.09 -13.71 -0.02
CA PRO A 148 -45.26 -13.93 0.82
C PRO A 148 -44.94 -14.75 2.08
N ILE A 149 -45.85 -14.70 3.07
CA ILE A 149 -45.74 -15.47 4.31
C ILE A 149 -45.59 -16.96 3.98
N ASN A 150 -44.54 -17.60 4.52
CA ASN A 150 -44.16 -19.00 4.26
C ASN A 150 -43.98 -19.35 2.76
N GLY A 151 -43.86 -18.35 1.90
CA GLY A 151 -43.68 -18.54 0.47
C GLY A 151 -42.21 -18.56 0.07
N THR A 152 -41.95 -18.92 -1.18
CA THR A 152 -40.61 -18.88 -1.76
C THR A 152 -40.62 -18.08 -3.05
N VAL A 153 -39.63 -17.20 -3.23
CA VAL A 153 -39.40 -16.43 -4.45
C VAL A 153 -37.97 -16.65 -4.92
N ASP A 154 -37.81 -16.98 -6.20
CA ASP A 154 -36.50 -17.02 -6.86
C ASP A 154 -36.23 -15.65 -7.46
N LEU A 155 -35.08 -15.08 -7.11
CA LEU A 155 -34.69 -13.76 -7.54
C LEU A 155 -33.49 -13.84 -8.47
N ALA A 156 -33.74 -13.50 -9.74
CA ALA A 156 -32.70 -13.32 -10.74
C ALA A 156 -31.80 -12.13 -10.38
N GLU A 157 -30.56 -12.16 -10.84
CA GLU A 157 -29.62 -11.02 -10.76
C GLU A 157 -30.29 -9.72 -11.25
N GLY A 158 -30.08 -8.60 -10.55
CA GLY A 158 -30.65 -7.32 -10.97
C GLY A 158 -30.74 -6.23 -9.90
N ALA A 159 -31.17 -5.04 -10.34
CA ALA A 159 -31.45 -3.90 -9.48
C ALA A 159 -32.95 -3.81 -9.18
N TYR A 160 -33.29 -3.72 -7.89
CA TYR A 160 -34.65 -3.66 -7.36
C TYR A 160 -34.79 -2.48 -6.40
N ARG A 161 -36.03 -2.08 -6.09
CA ARG A 161 -36.31 -1.02 -5.13
C ARG A 161 -36.24 -1.53 -3.70
N ASN A 162 -37.28 -2.19 -3.20
CA ASN A 162 -37.27 -2.78 -1.86
C ASN A 162 -37.43 -4.28 -1.92
N LEU A 163 -36.72 -5.01 -1.05
CA LEU A 163 -36.99 -6.42 -0.78
C LEU A 163 -37.71 -6.54 0.56
N VAL A 164 -38.94 -7.04 0.52
CA VAL A 164 -39.77 -7.33 1.70
C VAL A 164 -39.96 -8.84 1.81
N VAL A 165 -39.33 -9.47 2.78
CA VAL A 165 -39.50 -10.90 3.06
C VAL A 165 -40.43 -11.06 4.25
N ASN A 166 -41.69 -11.42 4.01
CA ASN A 166 -42.65 -11.63 5.10
C ASN A 166 -42.30 -12.87 5.93
N ARG A 167 -42.91 -12.98 7.11
CA ARG A 167 -42.66 -14.07 8.08
C ARG A 167 -42.57 -15.46 7.43
N GLY A 168 -41.51 -16.20 7.75
CA GLY A 168 -41.30 -17.55 7.22
C GLY A 168 -41.01 -17.60 5.71
N GLY A 169 -40.98 -16.46 5.03
CA GLY A 169 -40.72 -16.35 3.60
C GLY A 169 -39.26 -16.66 3.29
N THR A 170 -39.02 -17.25 2.12
CA THR A 170 -37.70 -17.58 1.60
C THR A 170 -37.46 -16.85 0.27
N VAL A 171 -36.42 -16.05 0.18
CA VAL A 171 -35.90 -15.57 -1.11
C VAL A 171 -34.68 -16.42 -1.49
N ARG A 172 -34.62 -16.88 -2.73
CA ARG A 172 -33.47 -17.61 -3.28
C ARG A 172 -32.80 -16.77 -4.37
N PHE A 173 -31.58 -16.31 -4.09
CA PHE A 173 -30.76 -15.57 -5.04
C PHE A 173 -30.08 -16.55 -5.99
N SER A 174 -30.29 -16.37 -7.30
CA SER A 174 -29.71 -17.24 -8.34
C SER A 174 -28.21 -17.10 -8.49
N GLY A 175 -27.59 -16.04 -7.97
CA GLY A 175 -26.18 -15.68 -8.17
C GLY A 175 -26.01 -14.38 -8.93
N GLY A 176 -24.86 -13.72 -8.75
CA GLY A 176 -24.53 -12.44 -9.39
C GLY A 176 -24.72 -11.22 -8.49
N GLY A 177 -24.81 -10.05 -9.11
CA GLY A 177 -24.96 -8.76 -8.44
C GLY A 177 -26.41 -8.32 -8.19
N TYR A 178 -26.69 -7.80 -6.99
CA TYR A 178 -27.99 -7.31 -6.59
C TYR A 178 -27.91 -5.88 -6.03
N ALA A 179 -28.89 -5.05 -6.37
CA ALA A 179 -29.03 -3.70 -5.83
C ALA A 179 -30.39 -3.50 -5.16
N PHE A 180 -30.44 -2.91 -3.97
CA PHE A 180 -31.68 -2.54 -3.28
C PHE A 180 -31.59 -1.15 -2.64
N ALA A 181 -32.73 -0.50 -2.47
CA ALA A 181 -32.89 0.66 -1.60
C ALA A 181 -33.00 0.22 -0.14
N SER A 182 -33.73 -0.86 0.12
CA SER A 182 -33.80 -1.47 1.45
C SER A 182 -34.11 -2.97 1.39
N ILE A 183 -33.68 -3.68 2.43
CA ILE A 183 -34.08 -5.06 2.69
C ILE A 183 -34.76 -5.10 4.05
N ASN A 184 -35.98 -5.62 4.10
CA ASN A 184 -36.71 -5.88 5.35
C ASN A 184 -37.21 -7.31 5.34
N ALA A 185 -36.60 -8.15 6.18
CA ALA A 185 -36.96 -9.54 6.36
C ALA A 185 -37.57 -9.72 7.75
N ASP A 186 -38.84 -10.11 7.84
CA ASP A 186 -39.52 -10.39 9.11
C ASP A 186 -38.92 -11.65 9.76
N ARG A 187 -39.38 -11.99 10.96
CA ARG A 187 -38.94 -13.16 11.70
C ARG A 187 -39.13 -14.48 10.93
N ASP A 188 -38.30 -15.46 11.27
CA ASP A 188 -38.29 -16.80 10.69
C ASP A 188 -38.02 -16.82 9.17
N SER A 189 -37.56 -15.70 8.59
CA SER A 189 -37.31 -15.54 7.15
C SER A 189 -35.98 -16.16 6.70
N GLN A 190 -35.85 -16.40 5.40
CA GLN A 190 -34.62 -16.97 4.83
C GLN A 190 -34.17 -16.23 3.57
N LEU A 191 -32.93 -15.76 3.57
CA LEU A 191 -32.22 -15.22 2.41
C LEU A 191 -31.17 -16.25 1.99
N ARG A 192 -31.45 -17.01 0.93
CA ARG A 192 -30.65 -18.17 0.52
C ARG A 192 -29.93 -17.92 -0.79
N PHE A 193 -28.62 -18.13 -0.82
CA PHE A 193 -27.81 -17.93 -2.02
C PHE A 193 -27.51 -19.26 -2.72
N LEU A 194 -27.84 -19.36 -4.00
CA LEU A 194 -27.62 -20.57 -4.81
C LEU A 194 -26.27 -20.57 -5.54
N ALA A 195 -25.64 -19.41 -5.67
CA ALA A 195 -24.34 -19.19 -6.29
C ALA A 195 -23.68 -17.94 -5.68
N PRO A 196 -22.38 -17.67 -5.94
CA PRO A 196 -21.70 -16.47 -5.43
C PRO A 196 -22.49 -15.20 -5.75
N SER A 197 -22.60 -14.30 -4.78
CA SER A 197 -23.46 -13.12 -4.88
C SER A 197 -22.88 -11.90 -4.17
N ASP A 198 -23.10 -10.74 -4.77
CA ASP A 198 -22.77 -9.43 -4.19
C ASP A 198 -24.05 -8.60 -4.09
N VAL A 199 -24.46 -8.25 -2.88
CA VAL A 199 -25.71 -7.52 -2.60
C VAL A 199 -25.37 -6.15 -2.05
N VAL A 200 -25.72 -5.10 -2.77
CA VAL A 200 -25.51 -3.70 -2.35
C VAL A 200 -26.84 -3.05 -2.02
N VAL A 201 -26.94 -2.48 -0.82
CA VAL A 201 -28.14 -1.82 -0.30
C VAL A 201 -27.82 -0.35 -0.02
N THR A 202 -28.49 0.57 -0.70
CA THR A 202 -28.25 2.01 -0.56
C THR A 202 -28.80 2.61 0.73
N GLY A 203 -29.81 1.96 1.31
CA GLY A 203 -30.38 2.31 2.60
C GLY A 203 -30.01 1.27 3.66
N ARG A 204 -31.03 0.66 4.26
CA ARG A 204 -30.88 -0.18 5.46
C ARG A 204 -31.27 -1.63 5.22
N ILE A 205 -30.72 -2.50 6.06
CA ILE A 205 -31.03 -3.93 6.10
C ILE A 205 -31.58 -4.25 7.49
N ALA A 206 -32.80 -4.74 7.55
CA ALA A 206 -33.42 -5.23 8.79
C ALA A 206 -33.74 -6.71 8.62
N ILE A 207 -33.18 -7.54 9.50
CA ILE A 207 -33.37 -8.99 9.53
C ILE A 207 -34.02 -9.36 10.86
N GLY A 208 -35.22 -9.93 10.84
CA GLY A 208 -35.94 -10.33 12.04
C GLY A 208 -35.31 -11.52 12.76
N ARG A 209 -35.81 -11.80 13.96
CA ARG A 209 -35.35 -12.96 14.77
C ARG A 209 -35.53 -14.31 14.07
N ASN A 210 -34.74 -15.30 14.46
CA ASN A 210 -34.73 -16.66 13.90
C ASN A 210 -34.58 -16.70 12.37
N ALA A 211 -34.01 -15.65 11.77
CA ALA A 211 -33.81 -15.63 10.33
C ALA A 211 -32.54 -16.39 9.95
N THR A 212 -32.44 -16.75 8.68
CA THR A 212 -31.19 -17.28 8.13
C THR A 212 -30.79 -16.52 6.87
N VAL A 213 -29.58 -15.98 6.86
CA VAL A 213 -28.94 -15.38 5.69
C VAL A 213 -27.72 -16.23 5.37
N GLY A 214 -27.61 -16.77 4.16
CA GLY A 214 -26.43 -17.56 3.80
C GLY A 214 -26.62 -18.54 2.66
N PRO A 215 -25.65 -19.43 2.45
CA PRO A 215 -25.71 -20.37 1.35
C PRO A 215 -26.93 -21.29 1.49
N SER A 216 -27.50 -21.66 0.34
CA SER A 216 -28.39 -22.80 0.30
C SER A 216 -27.59 -24.08 0.59
N THR A 217 -28.16 -25.00 1.34
CA THR A 217 -27.52 -26.28 1.70
C THR A 217 -27.18 -27.15 0.48
N THR A 218 -27.75 -26.86 -0.68
CA THR A 218 -27.52 -27.58 -1.94
C THR A 218 -26.56 -26.88 -2.90
N ALA A 219 -26.11 -25.66 -2.59
CA ALA A 219 -25.36 -24.83 -3.54
C ALA A 219 -23.86 -25.17 -3.62
N GLY A 220 -23.28 -25.78 -2.58
CA GLY A 220 -21.85 -26.05 -2.51
C GLY A 220 -20.97 -24.80 -2.41
N ILE A 221 -21.56 -23.62 -2.14
CA ILE A 221 -20.84 -22.37 -1.86
C ILE A 221 -20.73 -22.15 -0.35
N THR A 222 -19.84 -21.25 0.06
CA THR A 222 -19.60 -20.91 1.48
C THR A 222 -19.95 -19.44 1.73
N ALA A 223 -19.95 -19.03 3.01
CA ALA A 223 -20.10 -17.61 3.39
C ALA A 223 -19.11 -16.68 2.68
N ALA A 224 -17.88 -17.13 2.41
CA ALA A 224 -16.84 -16.36 1.72
C ALA A 224 -17.24 -15.94 0.29
N SER A 225 -18.22 -16.62 -0.32
CA SER A 225 -18.71 -16.32 -1.67
C SER A 225 -19.90 -15.36 -1.69
N ILE A 226 -20.32 -14.86 -0.52
CA ILE A 226 -21.49 -13.98 -0.37
C ILE A 226 -21.02 -12.69 0.29
N ARG A 227 -21.25 -11.57 -0.38
CA ARG A 227 -21.03 -10.21 0.15
C ARG A 227 -22.36 -9.48 0.23
N ILE A 228 -22.60 -8.82 1.37
CA ILE A 228 -23.78 -8.01 1.63
C ILE A 228 -23.32 -6.68 2.21
N GLU A 229 -23.58 -5.60 1.50
CA GLU A 229 -23.19 -4.25 1.87
C GLU A 229 -24.41 -3.36 2.07
N ALA A 230 -24.43 -2.59 3.16
CA ALA A 230 -25.29 -1.45 3.36
C ALA A 230 -24.47 -0.16 3.35
N THR A 231 -24.82 0.79 2.49
CA THR A 231 -24.14 2.11 2.41
C THR A 231 -24.87 3.20 3.19
N GLY A 232 -26.02 2.88 3.78
CA GLY A 232 -26.80 3.77 4.62
C GLY A 232 -26.13 4.16 5.94
N ILE A 233 -26.78 5.08 6.65
CA ILE A 233 -26.39 5.56 7.97
C ILE A 233 -27.43 5.16 9.02
N ASN A 234 -27.03 5.19 10.30
CA ASN A 234 -27.93 5.04 11.44
C ASN A 234 -28.95 6.18 11.48
N GLY A 235 -30.23 5.88 11.64
CA GLY A 235 -31.28 6.89 11.63
C GLY A 235 -31.13 7.87 10.46
N THR A 236 -31.50 9.13 10.66
CA THR A 236 -31.40 10.18 9.63
C THR A 236 -30.15 11.05 9.77
N ASP A 237 -29.41 10.92 10.87
CA ASP A 237 -28.30 11.78 11.26
C ASP A 237 -26.96 11.04 11.38
N GLY A 238 -26.98 9.71 11.30
CA GLY A 238 -25.81 8.87 11.44
C GLY A 238 -25.31 8.73 12.87
N ALA A 239 -25.99 9.24 13.91
CA ALA A 239 -25.47 9.10 15.27
C ALA A 239 -25.45 7.63 15.74
N LEU A 240 -24.55 7.28 16.68
CA LEU A 240 -24.30 5.89 17.09
C LEU A 240 -25.57 5.13 17.50
N HIS A 241 -26.44 5.75 18.30
CA HIS A 241 -27.69 5.16 18.81
C HIS A 241 -28.94 5.60 18.03
N SER A 242 -28.77 6.15 16.83
CA SER A 242 -29.91 6.57 16.02
C SER A 242 -30.59 5.37 15.38
N GLU A 243 -31.84 5.17 15.75
CA GLU A 243 -32.63 4.02 15.30
C GLU A 243 -33.35 4.28 13.97
N PRO A 244 -33.49 3.24 13.13
CA PRO A 244 -32.74 1.98 13.17
C PRO A 244 -31.30 2.16 12.70
N SER A 245 -30.43 1.26 13.17
CA SER A 245 -29.06 1.09 12.67
C SER A 245 -29.03 0.75 11.17
N SER A 246 -27.84 0.86 10.55
CA SER A 246 -27.69 0.57 9.11
C SER A 246 -28.00 -0.89 8.78
N ILE A 247 -27.54 -1.80 9.64
CA ILE A 247 -27.87 -3.23 9.59
C ILE A 247 -28.29 -3.66 10.99
N ASP A 248 -29.54 -4.11 11.12
CA ASP A 248 -30.12 -4.67 12.34
C ASP A 248 -30.46 -6.15 12.13
N VAL A 249 -30.01 -7.01 13.04
CA VAL A 249 -30.26 -8.45 13.03
C VAL A 249 -30.85 -8.91 14.35
N GLY A 250 -32.09 -9.39 14.31
CA GLY A 250 -32.83 -9.91 15.44
C GLY A 250 -32.27 -11.24 15.98
N SER A 251 -32.62 -11.53 17.23
CA SER A 251 -32.04 -12.61 18.03
C SER A 251 -32.13 -14.01 17.39
N SER A 252 -31.20 -14.89 17.75
CA SER A 252 -31.18 -16.31 17.34
C SER A 252 -31.17 -16.52 15.82
N SER A 253 -30.62 -15.56 15.08
CA SER A 253 -30.48 -15.64 13.63
C SER A 253 -29.11 -16.18 13.23
N HIS A 254 -29.04 -16.80 12.05
CA HIS A 254 -27.81 -17.34 11.48
C HIS A 254 -27.37 -16.50 10.27
N ILE A 255 -26.18 -15.90 10.32
CA ILE A 255 -25.64 -15.00 9.31
C ILE A 255 -24.34 -15.57 8.73
N PHE A 256 -24.44 -16.23 7.58
CA PHE A 256 -23.33 -16.89 6.90
C PHE A 256 -22.97 -16.15 5.60
N ALA A 257 -22.42 -14.94 5.75
CA ALA A 257 -22.04 -14.03 4.68
C ALA A 257 -21.00 -13.00 5.17
N ASN A 258 -20.33 -12.31 4.25
CA ASN A 258 -19.52 -11.14 4.55
C ASN A 258 -20.41 -9.90 4.55
N VAL A 259 -20.42 -9.15 5.66
CA VAL A 259 -21.36 -8.07 5.90
C VAL A 259 -20.62 -6.75 6.10
N GLU A 260 -21.01 -5.73 5.35
CA GLU A 260 -20.33 -4.43 5.33
C GLU A 260 -21.32 -3.29 5.58
N ALA A 261 -21.02 -2.39 6.51
CA ALA A 261 -21.76 -1.17 6.81
C ALA A 261 -20.81 0.01 7.10
N GLY A 262 -19.95 0.34 6.13
CA GLY A 262 -18.83 1.26 6.35
C GLY A 262 -19.20 2.68 6.81
N ASN A 263 -20.47 3.09 6.67
CA ASN A 263 -21.00 4.41 7.06
C ASN A 263 -21.92 4.37 8.30
N GLY A 264 -22.24 3.19 8.83
CA GLY A 264 -23.18 3.02 9.93
C GLY A 264 -22.83 1.85 10.85
N SER A 265 -23.79 1.47 11.69
CA SER A 265 -23.64 0.36 12.62
C SER A 265 -24.16 -0.95 12.06
N ILE A 266 -23.48 -2.04 12.45
CA ILE A 266 -24.06 -3.38 12.46
C ILE A 266 -24.46 -3.71 13.90
N GLU A 267 -25.74 -3.96 14.13
CA GLU A 267 -26.26 -4.39 15.42
C GLU A 267 -26.78 -5.83 15.30
N LEU A 268 -26.20 -6.71 16.09
CA LEU A 268 -26.50 -8.13 16.15
C LEU A 268 -27.09 -8.40 17.53
N ALA A 269 -28.35 -8.85 17.62
CA ALA A 269 -28.99 -9.14 18.89
C ALA A 269 -28.47 -10.44 19.55
N ASP A 270 -29.14 -10.90 20.61
CA ASP A 270 -28.70 -12.09 21.37
C ASP A 270 -28.71 -13.39 20.55
N GLY A 271 -27.71 -14.25 20.79
CA GLY A 271 -27.66 -15.63 20.31
C GLY A 271 -27.43 -15.79 18.82
N ILE A 272 -26.72 -14.84 18.19
CA ILE A 272 -26.41 -14.89 16.76
C ILE A 272 -25.34 -15.95 16.48
N GLU A 273 -25.54 -16.76 15.43
CA GLU A 273 -24.51 -17.64 14.89
C GLU A 273 -24.03 -17.09 13.55
N ALA A 274 -22.75 -16.74 13.45
CA ALA A 274 -22.20 -16.01 12.33
C ALA A 274 -20.95 -16.69 11.74
N GLU A 275 -20.93 -16.79 10.41
CA GLU A 275 -19.76 -17.19 9.63
C GLU A 275 -19.50 -16.15 8.54
N GLY A 276 -18.33 -15.51 8.54
CA GLY A 276 -18.03 -14.45 7.58
C GLY A 276 -16.99 -13.47 8.09
N SER A 277 -17.00 -12.27 7.53
CA SER A 277 -16.34 -11.08 8.08
C SER A 277 -17.35 -9.95 8.18
N PHE A 278 -17.26 -9.16 9.24
CA PHE A 278 -18.19 -8.07 9.54
C PHE A 278 -17.40 -6.77 9.65
N PHE A 279 -17.67 -5.85 8.73
CA PHE A 279 -17.02 -4.55 8.65
C PHE A 279 -18.04 -3.44 8.84
N ALA A 280 -17.81 -2.50 9.76
CA ALA A 280 -18.74 -1.39 9.97
C ALA A 280 -18.03 -0.12 10.45
N ARG A 281 -18.78 0.98 10.58
CA ARG A 281 -18.32 2.07 11.44
C ARG A 281 -18.29 1.62 12.89
N ASP A 282 -19.39 1.01 13.36
CA ASP A 282 -19.55 0.49 14.70
C ASP A 282 -20.22 -0.88 14.69
N ILE A 283 -19.85 -1.74 15.64
CA ILE A 283 -20.43 -3.09 15.77
C ILE A 283 -20.90 -3.28 17.21
N LEU A 284 -22.17 -3.63 17.38
CA LEU A 284 -22.72 -4.12 18.64
C LEU A 284 -23.09 -5.59 18.47
N VAL A 285 -22.57 -6.43 19.36
CA VAL A 285 -22.92 -7.85 19.43
C VAL A 285 -23.58 -8.13 20.78
N GLY A 286 -24.84 -8.52 20.74
CA GLY A 286 -25.61 -8.97 21.90
C GLY A 286 -25.11 -10.30 22.47
N ARG A 287 -25.78 -10.77 23.51
CA ARG A 287 -25.27 -11.84 24.37
C ARG A 287 -25.18 -13.18 23.67
N ASP A 288 -24.24 -14.02 24.10
CA ASP A 288 -24.12 -15.43 23.70
C ASP A 288 -23.99 -15.65 22.16
N GLY A 289 -23.47 -14.67 21.42
CA GLY A 289 -23.20 -14.80 19.99
C GLY A 289 -21.94 -15.63 19.67
N HIS A 290 -21.92 -16.30 18.52
CA HIS A 290 -20.82 -17.13 18.04
C HIS A 290 -20.32 -16.67 16.66
N PHE A 291 -19.02 -16.40 16.51
CA PHE A 291 -18.45 -15.83 15.29
C PHE A 291 -17.27 -16.65 14.75
N THR A 292 -17.31 -17.01 13.49
CA THR A 292 -16.24 -17.76 12.81
C THR A 292 -15.80 -17.04 11.53
N LEU A 293 -14.50 -16.81 11.39
CA LEU A 293 -13.94 -16.15 10.21
C LEU A 293 -14.14 -16.98 8.92
N ARG A 294 -14.79 -16.36 7.93
CA ARG A 294 -14.91 -16.82 6.53
C ARG A 294 -14.88 -15.65 5.55
N SER A 295 -13.76 -14.92 5.52
CA SER A 295 -13.63 -13.68 4.74
C SER A 295 -13.64 -13.92 3.23
N SER A 296 -14.36 -13.07 2.48
CA SER A 296 -14.28 -12.97 1.02
C SER A 296 -12.98 -12.33 0.52
N LEU A 297 -12.26 -11.63 1.41
CA LEU A 297 -10.99 -10.97 1.11
C LEU A 297 -9.77 -11.87 1.32
N ASN A 298 -9.95 -13.04 1.94
CA ASN A 298 -8.85 -13.95 2.23
C ASN A 298 -8.33 -14.60 0.96
N GLN A 299 -7.02 -14.56 0.74
CA GLN A 299 -6.40 -15.29 -0.35
C GLN A 299 -5.86 -16.63 0.17
N ALA A 300 -5.90 -17.65 -0.70
CA ALA A 300 -5.33 -18.93 -0.31
C ALA A 300 -3.81 -18.81 -0.15
N PRO A 301 -3.22 -19.43 0.88
CA PRO A 301 -1.78 -19.43 1.05
C PRO A 301 -1.10 -20.24 -0.04
N ALA A 302 0.15 -19.90 -0.35
CA ALA A 302 0.98 -20.61 -1.31
C ALA A 302 2.00 -21.50 -0.58
N ALA A 303 1.97 -22.81 -0.84
CA ALA A 303 3.00 -23.74 -0.41
C ALA A 303 4.14 -23.77 -1.44
N ASN A 304 5.39 -23.85 -0.97
CA ASN A 304 6.56 -23.88 -1.85
C ASN A 304 6.97 -25.33 -2.17
N ALA A 305 6.92 -25.69 -3.45
CA ALA A 305 7.45 -26.96 -3.92
C ALA A 305 8.98 -27.01 -3.79
N GLN A 306 9.52 -28.21 -3.57
CA GLN A 306 10.96 -28.39 -3.35
C GLN A 306 11.47 -29.64 -4.06
N THR A 307 12.71 -29.56 -4.53
CA THR A 307 13.47 -30.73 -4.95
C THR A 307 14.65 -30.89 -4.01
N VAL A 308 14.74 -32.03 -3.35
CA VAL A 308 15.79 -32.35 -2.40
C VAL A 308 16.51 -33.63 -2.80
N PHE A 309 17.72 -33.80 -2.30
CA PHE A 309 18.57 -34.93 -2.64
C PHE A 309 18.90 -35.77 -1.41
N THR A 310 18.87 -37.09 -1.56
CA THR A 310 19.19 -38.05 -0.49
C THR A 310 20.37 -38.93 -0.89
N SER A 311 21.30 -39.16 0.04
CA SER A 311 22.45 -40.07 -0.15
C SER A 311 22.26 -41.33 0.70
N GLY A 312 22.02 -42.46 0.03
CA GLY A 312 21.82 -43.75 0.71
C GLY A 312 20.53 -43.78 1.54
N THR A 313 20.62 -44.31 2.76
CA THR A 313 19.50 -44.47 3.70
C THR A 313 19.53 -43.49 4.88
N SER A 314 20.37 -42.46 4.81
CA SER A 314 20.51 -41.48 5.89
C SER A 314 19.28 -40.57 5.98
N PRO A 315 18.77 -40.26 7.19
CA PRO A 315 17.67 -39.31 7.36
C PRO A 315 18.03 -37.91 6.87
N LEU A 316 17.13 -37.30 6.09
CA LEU A 316 17.23 -35.96 5.55
C LEU A 316 16.20 -35.05 6.22
N THR A 317 16.66 -33.95 6.84
CA THR A 317 15.74 -32.92 7.34
C THR A 317 15.38 -31.96 6.20
N ILE A 318 14.08 -31.78 5.98
CA ILE A 318 13.49 -30.96 4.94
C ILE A 318 12.70 -29.85 5.62
N THR A 319 12.99 -28.60 5.27
CA THR A 319 12.26 -27.42 5.76
C THR A 319 11.16 -27.06 4.78
N LEU A 320 9.91 -27.36 5.12
CA LEU A 320 8.71 -26.93 4.40
C LEU A 320 8.51 -25.43 4.57
N THR A 321 8.17 -24.75 3.49
CA THR A 321 7.93 -23.29 3.49
C THR A 321 6.65 -22.95 2.75
N GLY A 322 6.05 -21.83 3.12
CA GLY A 322 4.90 -21.24 2.43
C GLY A 322 4.83 -19.73 2.64
N SER A 323 3.89 -19.10 1.97
CA SER A 323 3.59 -17.68 2.11
C SER A 323 2.08 -17.44 2.07
N ASP A 324 1.65 -16.33 2.65
CA ASP A 324 0.25 -15.90 2.70
C ASP A 324 0.21 -14.42 2.35
N ALA A 325 -0.68 -14.01 1.44
CA ALA A 325 -0.72 -12.63 0.95
C ALA A 325 -1.13 -11.65 2.07
N GLU A 326 -1.90 -12.13 3.04
CA GLU A 326 -2.37 -11.37 4.18
C GLU A 326 -1.41 -11.43 5.38
N GLY A 327 -0.31 -12.17 5.26
CA GLY A 327 0.70 -12.33 6.31
C GLY A 327 0.26 -13.25 7.46
N SER A 328 -0.74 -14.10 7.23
CA SER A 328 -1.27 -15.03 8.23
C SER A 328 -0.23 -16.10 8.60
N ALA A 329 -0.23 -16.51 9.87
CA ALA A 329 0.55 -17.67 10.29
C ALA A 329 -0.01 -18.96 9.65
N LEU A 330 0.89 -19.82 9.18
CA LEU A 330 0.58 -21.04 8.45
C LEU A 330 0.73 -22.29 9.32
N THR A 331 -0.22 -23.20 9.18
CA THR A 331 -0.15 -24.56 9.72
C THR A 331 0.16 -25.58 8.62
N PHE A 332 1.02 -26.56 8.92
CA PHE A 332 1.52 -27.53 7.94
C PHE A 332 0.98 -28.94 8.21
N SER A 333 0.63 -29.68 7.16
CA SER A 333 0.18 -31.07 7.24
C SER A 333 0.62 -31.90 6.02
N ILE A 334 0.76 -33.22 6.17
CA ILE A 334 1.05 -34.12 5.05
C ILE A 334 -0.28 -34.57 4.42
N VAL A 335 -0.43 -34.36 3.12
CA VAL A 335 -1.60 -34.80 2.34
C VAL A 335 -1.41 -36.23 1.84
N SER A 336 -0.23 -36.52 1.28
CA SER A 336 0.16 -37.85 0.83
C SER A 336 1.63 -38.09 1.17
N GLY A 337 1.91 -39.17 1.88
CA GLY A 337 3.26 -39.52 2.29
C GLY A 337 4.12 -40.13 1.17
N PRO A 338 5.42 -40.30 1.43
CA PRO A 338 6.36 -40.97 0.54
C PRO A 338 6.03 -42.47 0.34
N SER A 339 6.50 -43.00 -0.79
CA SER A 339 6.33 -44.40 -1.20
C SER A 339 7.56 -45.27 -0.96
N ALA A 340 8.75 -44.66 -0.90
CA ALA A 340 10.06 -45.31 -0.78
C ALA A 340 10.82 -44.88 0.50
N GLY A 341 10.11 -44.27 1.45
CA GLY A 341 10.64 -43.91 2.77
C GLY A 341 9.53 -43.57 3.77
N SER A 342 9.92 -42.91 4.86
CA SER A 342 9.00 -42.49 5.93
C SER A 342 9.27 -41.06 6.37
N LEU A 343 8.24 -40.37 6.87
CA LEU A 343 8.34 -39.03 7.42
C LEU A 343 8.19 -39.05 8.95
N SER A 344 8.95 -38.20 9.63
CA SER A 344 8.72 -37.87 11.04
C SER A 344 7.51 -36.92 11.21
N SER A 345 7.17 -36.59 12.46
CA SER A 345 6.18 -35.55 12.75
C SER A 345 6.67 -34.16 12.33
N ILE A 346 5.79 -33.36 11.77
CA ILE A 346 6.07 -31.96 11.42
C ILE A 346 6.32 -31.15 12.70
N THR A 347 7.38 -30.33 12.70
CA THR A 347 7.71 -29.41 13.78
C THR A 347 7.74 -27.98 13.26
N GLN A 348 6.86 -27.10 13.75
CA GLN A 348 6.83 -25.70 13.36
C GLN A 348 8.13 -24.99 13.73
N VAL A 349 8.68 -24.18 12.82
CA VAL A 349 9.94 -23.43 13.02
C VAL A 349 9.67 -21.93 13.11
N SER A 350 8.80 -21.40 12.25
CA SER A 350 8.38 -20.00 12.23
C SER A 350 6.90 -19.90 11.82
N PRO A 351 6.27 -18.71 11.81
CA PRO A 351 4.91 -18.56 11.26
C PRO A 351 4.74 -19.02 9.81
N SER A 352 5.81 -19.18 9.03
CA SER A 352 5.76 -19.54 7.60
C SER A 352 6.61 -20.76 7.23
N SER A 353 7.14 -21.50 8.21
CA SER A 353 7.95 -22.71 7.95
C SER A 353 7.84 -23.79 9.04
N ALA A 354 8.07 -25.03 8.62
CA ALA A 354 8.10 -26.20 9.49
C ALA A 354 9.13 -27.23 9.00
N ASN A 355 9.69 -28.05 9.89
CA ASN A 355 10.62 -29.11 9.55
C ASN A 355 9.94 -30.48 9.56
N VAL A 356 10.35 -31.35 8.64
CA VAL A 356 10.04 -32.78 8.61
C VAL A 356 11.29 -33.56 8.24
N THR A 357 11.48 -34.74 8.82
CA THR A 357 12.62 -35.62 8.48
C THR A 357 12.15 -36.76 7.62
N TYR A 358 12.71 -36.87 6.41
CA TYR A 358 12.52 -38.02 5.53
C TYR A 358 13.60 -39.07 5.78
N THR A 359 13.21 -40.32 5.98
CA THR A 359 14.13 -41.47 6.10
C THR A 359 13.86 -42.45 4.96
N PRO A 360 14.78 -42.59 3.99
CA PRO A 360 14.64 -43.55 2.90
C PRO A 360 14.56 -45.00 3.44
N ALA A 361 13.70 -45.83 2.84
CA ALA A 361 13.62 -47.25 3.16
C ALA A 361 14.75 -48.05 2.48
N SER A 362 15.22 -47.59 1.31
CA SER A 362 16.33 -48.15 0.54
C SER A 362 17.08 -47.04 -0.21
N SER A 363 18.36 -47.27 -0.54
CA SER A 363 19.12 -46.33 -1.40
C SER A 363 18.60 -46.35 -2.85
N GLY A 364 18.82 -45.26 -3.58
CA GLY A 364 18.67 -45.23 -5.04
C GLY A 364 17.25 -45.13 -5.60
N ALA A 365 16.20 -45.07 -4.78
CA ALA A 365 14.82 -44.90 -5.24
C ALA A 365 14.39 -43.41 -5.18
N PRO A 366 13.90 -42.82 -6.30
CA PRO A 366 13.24 -41.52 -6.25
C PRO A 366 11.92 -41.62 -5.49
N ASP A 367 11.55 -40.54 -4.81
CA ASP A 367 10.34 -40.49 -4.00
C ASP A 367 9.72 -39.10 -4.01
N SER A 368 8.51 -38.97 -3.48
CA SER A 368 7.88 -37.68 -3.29
C SER A 368 6.79 -37.72 -2.22
N PHE A 369 6.48 -36.57 -1.63
CA PHE A 369 5.32 -36.42 -0.79
C PHE A 369 4.67 -35.06 -1.04
N THR A 370 3.37 -34.97 -0.75
CA THR A 370 2.59 -33.73 -0.86
C THR A 370 2.31 -33.21 0.54
N PHE A 371 2.59 -31.94 0.78
CA PHE A 371 2.22 -31.25 2.00
C PHE A 371 1.25 -30.10 1.69
N ARG A 372 0.50 -29.70 2.72
CA ARG A 372 -0.49 -28.63 2.69
C ARG A 372 -0.15 -27.59 3.73
N VAL A 373 -0.20 -26.33 3.32
CA VAL A 373 -0.26 -25.17 4.21
C VAL A 373 -1.71 -24.71 4.36
N ARG A 374 -2.09 -24.28 5.56
CA ARG A 374 -3.41 -23.72 5.86
C ARG A 374 -3.25 -22.42 6.63
N ASP A 375 -3.92 -21.38 6.18
CA ASP A 375 -3.96 -20.08 6.84
C ASP A 375 -4.94 -20.06 8.03
N ALA A 376 -5.06 -18.90 8.68
CA ALA A 376 -5.93 -18.71 9.83
C ALA A 376 -7.43 -18.67 9.48
N ALA A 377 -7.79 -18.25 8.26
CA ALA A 377 -9.16 -18.27 7.76
C ALA A 377 -9.63 -19.67 7.30
N GLY A 378 -8.69 -20.62 7.22
CA GLY A 378 -8.89 -22.00 6.85
C GLY A 378 -8.72 -22.29 5.36
N ALA A 379 -8.28 -21.34 4.53
CA ALA A 379 -7.91 -21.65 3.14
C ALA A 379 -6.57 -22.39 3.10
N THR A 380 -6.32 -23.10 2.00
CA THR A 380 -5.23 -24.09 1.91
C THR A 380 -4.50 -24.01 0.58
N GLY A 381 -3.18 -24.26 0.61
CA GLY A 381 -2.34 -24.49 -0.57
C GLY A 381 -1.54 -25.77 -0.44
N ASP A 382 -1.35 -26.48 -1.56
CA ASP A 382 -0.63 -27.76 -1.59
C ASP A 382 0.64 -27.64 -2.42
N ALA A 383 1.71 -28.32 -2.00
CA ALA A 383 2.94 -28.43 -2.77
C ALA A 383 3.58 -29.81 -2.65
N VAL A 384 4.35 -30.17 -3.68
CA VAL A 384 5.07 -31.43 -3.76
C VAL A 384 6.53 -31.22 -3.38
N VAL A 385 7.05 -32.12 -2.55
CA VAL A 385 8.49 -32.30 -2.35
C VAL A 385 8.94 -33.51 -3.16
N SER A 386 9.82 -33.29 -4.12
CA SER A 386 10.48 -34.35 -4.90
C SER A 386 11.81 -34.71 -4.26
N ILE A 387 12.04 -35.99 -4.02
CA ILE A 387 13.25 -36.51 -3.37
C ILE A 387 13.99 -37.37 -4.39
N ASN A 388 15.17 -36.92 -4.79
CA ASN A 388 15.99 -37.63 -5.77
C ASN A 388 17.23 -38.24 -5.11
N PRO A 389 17.55 -39.52 -5.36
CA PRO A 389 18.78 -40.12 -4.86
C PRO A 389 20.00 -39.54 -5.57
N THR A 390 21.05 -39.22 -4.82
CA THR A 390 22.41 -39.09 -5.37
C THR A 390 22.96 -40.51 -5.54
N GLY A 391 23.61 -40.82 -6.67
CA GLY A 391 24.11 -42.18 -6.97
C GLY A 391 24.93 -42.81 -5.83
N ASP A 392 24.88 -44.15 -5.73
CA ASP A 392 25.41 -44.96 -4.62
C ASP A 392 26.80 -44.52 -4.12
N ASP A 393 26.85 -44.05 -2.88
CA ASP A 393 28.08 -43.87 -2.10
C ASP A 393 27.85 -44.48 -0.69
N PRO A 394 28.80 -45.26 -0.13
CA PRO A 394 28.63 -45.93 1.17
C PRO A 394 28.54 -44.91 2.33
N PRO A 395 27.94 -45.29 3.49
CA PRO A 395 27.82 -44.38 4.63
C PRO A 395 29.22 -43.94 5.12
N PRO A 396 29.42 -42.64 5.44
CA PRO A 396 30.73 -42.17 5.88
C PRO A 396 31.13 -42.83 7.20
N ALA A 397 32.38 -43.27 7.32
CA ALA A 397 32.93 -43.68 8.61
C ALA A 397 32.91 -42.51 9.60
N ASP A 398 32.83 -42.81 10.91
CA ASP A 398 33.00 -41.80 11.96
C ASP A 398 34.28 -40.99 11.67
N PRO A 399 34.19 -39.65 11.57
CA PRO A 399 35.33 -38.84 11.17
C PRO A 399 36.43 -38.99 12.21
N THR A 400 37.60 -39.47 11.79
CA THR A 400 38.79 -39.65 12.65
C THR A 400 39.56 -38.35 12.87
N THR A 401 39.13 -37.28 12.20
CA THR A 401 39.72 -35.94 12.23
C THR A 401 38.62 -34.87 12.20
N VAL A 402 38.98 -33.61 12.46
CA VAL A 402 38.10 -32.46 12.19
C VAL A 402 37.95 -32.32 10.68
N ILE A 403 36.71 -32.15 10.23
CA ILE A 403 36.36 -31.91 8.83
C ILE A 403 35.43 -30.69 8.78
N ALA A 404 35.84 -29.62 8.14
CA ALA A 404 34.97 -28.48 7.85
C ALA A 404 34.09 -28.82 6.64
N THR A 405 32.83 -28.37 6.62
CA THR A 405 31.88 -28.76 5.57
C THR A 405 31.66 -27.62 4.58
N ASP A 406 32.08 -27.82 3.33
CA ASP A 406 31.76 -26.90 2.24
C ASP A 406 30.25 -26.62 2.22
N SER A 407 29.90 -25.34 2.13
CA SER A 407 28.53 -24.89 2.26
C SER A 407 28.22 -23.87 1.18
N SER A 408 26.94 -23.67 0.92
CA SER A 408 26.51 -22.59 0.06
C SER A 408 25.25 -21.92 0.55
N ALA A 409 25.06 -20.67 0.14
CA ALA A 409 23.83 -19.93 0.38
C ALA A 409 23.52 -19.03 -0.81
N GLU A 410 22.26 -18.62 -0.88
CA GLU A 410 21.83 -17.61 -1.84
C GLU A 410 21.28 -16.42 -1.08
N THR A 411 21.56 -15.23 -1.60
CA THR A 411 20.93 -13.99 -1.16
C THR A 411 20.54 -13.18 -2.38
N THR A 412 19.63 -12.24 -2.23
CA THR A 412 19.32 -11.28 -3.29
C THR A 412 20.33 -10.13 -3.24
N GLN A 413 20.62 -9.53 -4.39
CA GLN A 413 21.42 -8.32 -4.52
C GLN A 413 21.08 -7.30 -3.41
N ASN A 414 22.10 -6.73 -2.77
CA ASN A 414 21.99 -5.76 -1.66
C ASN A 414 21.36 -6.26 -0.35
N VAL A 415 21.01 -7.55 -0.22
CA VAL A 415 20.44 -8.09 1.02
C VAL A 415 21.50 -8.87 1.79
N ALA A 416 21.74 -8.45 3.04
CA ALA A 416 22.61 -9.19 3.95
C ALA A 416 21.98 -10.53 4.34
N ALA A 417 22.77 -11.61 4.30
CA ALA A 417 22.34 -12.95 4.64
C ALA A 417 23.09 -13.48 5.86
N THR A 418 22.38 -14.14 6.77
CA THR A 418 23.02 -14.88 7.87
C THR A 418 23.39 -16.28 7.38
N LEU A 419 24.68 -16.55 7.30
CA LEU A 419 25.26 -17.79 6.82
C LEU A 419 25.52 -18.74 7.99
N LEU A 420 25.34 -20.05 7.76
CA LEU A 420 25.58 -21.09 8.74
C LEU A 420 26.82 -21.92 8.35
N LEU A 421 27.87 -21.85 9.16
CA LEU A 421 29.10 -22.63 9.04
C LEU A 421 28.93 -23.97 9.78
N ARG A 422 29.42 -25.07 9.19
CA ARG A 422 29.29 -26.42 9.76
C ARG A 422 30.58 -27.22 9.66
N GLY A 423 30.74 -28.19 10.55
CA GLY A 423 31.82 -29.16 10.51
C GLY A 423 31.49 -30.42 11.30
N THR A 424 32.27 -31.46 11.07
CA THR A 424 32.21 -32.74 11.78
C THR A 424 33.55 -33.04 12.45
N ALA A 425 33.53 -33.87 13.49
CA ALA A 425 34.72 -34.23 14.27
C ALA A 425 34.47 -35.55 15.01
N PRO A 426 35.52 -36.23 15.50
CA PRO A 426 35.36 -37.41 16.34
C PRO A 426 34.41 -37.16 17.51
N SER A 427 33.75 -38.22 17.98
CA SER A 427 32.83 -38.14 19.12
C SER A 427 33.49 -37.49 20.34
N GLY A 428 32.77 -36.53 20.96
CA GLY A 428 33.24 -35.79 22.15
C GLY A 428 34.12 -34.56 21.87
N VAL A 429 34.56 -34.31 20.63
CA VAL A 429 35.34 -33.12 20.26
C VAL A 429 34.39 -31.97 19.90
N SER A 430 34.52 -30.80 20.53
CA SER A 430 33.81 -29.56 20.13
C SER A 430 34.61 -28.77 19.10
N LEU A 431 33.90 -28.12 18.17
CA LEU A 431 34.49 -27.31 17.12
C LEU A 431 34.40 -25.81 17.44
N THR A 432 35.41 -25.07 17.00
CA THR A 432 35.42 -23.59 16.98
C THR A 432 35.66 -23.12 15.56
N PHE A 433 34.87 -22.14 15.11
CA PHE A 433 34.87 -21.65 13.73
C PHE A 433 35.52 -20.26 13.61
N SER A 434 36.23 -20.02 12.51
CA SER A 434 36.81 -18.71 12.16
C SER A 434 36.87 -18.51 10.64
N ILE A 435 36.98 -17.27 10.18
CA ILE A 435 37.17 -16.97 8.75
C ILE A 435 38.67 -17.02 8.42
N VAL A 436 39.04 -17.66 7.30
CA VAL A 436 40.43 -17.70 6.84
C VAL A 436 40.75 -16.37 6.17
N SER A 437 41.71 -15.64 6.76
CA SER A 437 42.06 -14.29 6.31
C SER A 437 42.52 -14.28 4.85
N GLY A 438 41.97 -13.36 4.05
CA GLY A 438 42.38 -13.14 2.66
C GLY A 438 41.79 -14.10 1.63
N THR A 439 40.79 -14.90 2.00
CA THR A 439 40.16 -15.89 1.09
C THR A 439 38.86 -15.41 0.44
N GLY A 440 38.49 -14.14 0.65
CA GLY A 440 37.22 -13.56 0.23
C GLY A 440 36.34 -13.20 1.44
N PRO A 441 35.08 -12.75 1.20
CA PRO A 441 34.46 -12.57 -0.11
C PRO A 441 35.14 -11.50 -0.96
N SER A 442 35.08 -11.65 -2.29
CA SER A 442 35.64 -10.68 -3.24
C SER A 442 34.61 -9.64 -3.68
N HIS A 443 33.33 -9.91 -3.42
CA HIS A 443 32.19 -9.11 -3.82
C HIS A 443 31.17 -8.95 -2.68
N GLY A 444 31.69 -8.77 -1.47
CA GLY A 444 30.93 -8.51 -0.25
C GLY A 444 31.81 -8.52 1.00
N SER A 445 31.19 -8.33 2.16
CA SER A 445 31.84 -8.28 3.47
C SER A 445 31.21 -9.27 4.45
N LEU A 446 32.02 -9.74 5.42
CA LEU A 446 31.57 -10.62 6.49
C LEU A 446 31.58 -9.90 7.84
N GLY A 447 30.52 -10.10 8.63
CA GLY A 447 30.45 -9.71 10.03
C GLY A 447 31.22 -10.64 10.96
N SER A 448 31.02 -10.48 12.27
CA SER A 448 31.66 -11.35 13.28
C SER A 448 31.07 -12.76 13.28
N VAL A 449 31.92 -13.78 13.41
CA VAL A 449 31.49 -15.17 13.59
C VAL A 449 30.90 -15.35 14.99
N THR A 450 29.67 -15.84 15.07
CA THR A 450 28.96 -16.18 16.31
C THR A 450 28.96 -17.70 16.48
N GLN A 451 29.61 -18.20 17.54
CA GLN A 451 29.69 -19.64 17.82
C GLN A 451 28.33 -20.21 18.22
N GLY A 452 28.03 -21.44 17.79
CA GLY A 452 26.83 -22.17 18.22
C GLY A 452 26.86 -22.53 19.71
N THR A 453 25.69 -22.74 20.30
CA THR A 453 25.54 -23.06 21.74
C THR A 453 25.33 -24.56 22.01
N GLU A 454 25.41 -25.40 20.98
CA GLU A 454 25.23 -26.85 21.09
C GLU A 454 26.46 -27.54 21.71
N SER A 455 26.26 -28.67 22.38
CA SER A 455 27.35 -29.44 23.02
C SER A 455 27.30 -30.91 22.57
N PRO A 456 28.36 -31.43 21.91
CA PRO A 456 29.54 -30.70 21.48
C PRO A 456 29.25 -29.76 20.29
N GLN A 457 29.92 -28.61 20.21
CA GLN A 457 29.64 -27.60 19.20
C GLN A 457 29.93 -28.11 17.77
N ARG A 458 29.01 -27.89 16.81
CA ARG A 458 29.09 -28.36 15.41
C ARG A 458 28.84 -27.28 14.36
N GLY A 459 28.35 -26.10 14.75
CA GLY A 459 28.17 -24.97 13.85
C GLY A 459 28.44 -23.60 14.47
N ALA A 460 28.41 -22.59 13.60
CA ALA A 460 28.52 -21.16 13.90
C ALA A 460 27.80 -20.34 12.82
N THR A 461 27.46 -19.08 13.07
CA THR A 461 26.86 -18.19 12.06
C THR A 461 27.75 -16.98 11.77
N VAL A 462 27.62 -16.42 10.57
CA VAL A 462 28.28 -15.18 10.15
C VAL A 462 27.36 -14.42 9.19
N VAL A 463 27.26 -13.09 9.32
CA VAL A 463 26.47 -12.27 8.40
C VAL A 463 27.32 -11.90 7.19
N TYR A 464 26.85 -12.19 5.98
CA TYR A 464 27.44 -11.73 4.73
C TYR A 464 26.62 -10.59 4.15
N THR A 465 27.28 -9.51 3.78
CA THR A 465 26.67 -8.35 3.11
C THR A 465 27.30 -8.22 1.73
N PRO A 466 26.58 -8.51 0.63
CA PRO A 466 27.14 -8.40 -0.71
C PRO A 466 27.53 -6.95 -1.01
N ASP A 467 28.55 -6.78 -1.85
CA ASP A 467 28.89 -5.48 -2.42
C ASP A 467 27.68 -4.98 -3.19
N SER A 468 27.46 -3.67 -3.11
CA SER A 468 26.24 -3.13 -3.68
C SER A 468 26.17 -3.37 -5.18
N GLY A 469 25.01 -3.82 -5.65
CA GLY A 469 24.80 -4.15 -7.05
C GLY A 469 25.42 -5.48 -7.49
N TYR A 470 26.17 -6.19 -6.64
CA TYR A 470 26.78 -7.44 -7.06
C TYR A 470 25.74 -8.54 -7.27
N THR A 471 25.83 -9.19 -8.42
CA THR A 471 25.10 -10.42 -8.75
C THR A 471 26.09 -11.41 -9.33
N GLY A 472 25.97 -12.67 -8.95
CA GLY A 472 26.92 -13.71 -9.33
C GLY A 472 27.47 -14.45 -8.12
N SER A 473 28.46 -15.29 -8.39
CA SER A 473 29.03 -16.17 -7.39
C SER A 473 30.17 -15.51 -6.61
N ASP A 474 30.01 -15.37 -5.30
CA ASP A 474 31.10 -15.01 -4.40
C ASP A 474 31.53 -16.22 -3.55
N ALA A 475 32.69 -16.15 -2.91
CA ALA A 475 33.14 -17.22 -2.03
C ALA A 475 34.15 -16.72 -0.99
N PHE A 476 34.20 -17.44 0.14
CA PHE A 476 35.26 -17.30 1.13
C PHE A 476 35.58 -18.65 1.75
N GLN A 477 36.70 -18.77 2.46
CA GLN A 477 37.00 -19.96 3.24
C GLN A 477 36.85 -19.71 4.74
N PHE A 478 36.37 -20.73 5.44
CA PHE A 478 36.29 -20.76 6.89
C PHE A 478 36.99 -22.00 7.44
N ARG A 479 37.50 -21.86 8.66
CA ARG A 479 38.26 -22.89 9.37
C ARG A 479 37.46 -23.41 10.56
N ALA A 480 37.34 -24.73 10.66
CA ALA A 480 36.87 -25.41 11.86
C ALA A 480 38.07 -26.04 12.59
N CYS A 481 38.22 -25.78 13.89
CA CYS A 481 39.26 -26.37 14.72
C CYS A 481 38.66 -27.13 15.90
N GLY A 482 39.27 -28.26 16.26
CA GLY A 482 38.92 -29.05 17.45
C GLY A 482 40.18 -29.64 18.08
N THR A 483 40.10 -30.01 19.36
CA THR A 483 41.23 -30.65 20.06
C THR A 483 41.05 -32.16 20.08
N ILE A 484 41.95 -32.89 19.42
CA ILE A 484 41.98 -34.35 19.39
C ILE A 484 43.19 -34.83 20.19
N GLY A 485 42.94 -35.47 21.34
CA GLY A 485 44.00 -35.79 22.30
C GLY A 485 44.58 -34.52 22.94
N THR A 486 45.83 -34.19 22.61
CA THR A 486 46.51 -32.95 23.08
C THR A 486 46.80 -31.96 21.94
N SER A 487 46.46 -32.33 20.70
CA SER A 487 46.76 -31.53 19.51
C SER A 487 45.50 -30.83 19.01
N THR A 488 45.62 -29.55 18.68
CA THR A 488 44.58 -28.84 17.92
C THR A 488 44.69 -29.22 16.46
N VAL A 489 43.60 -29.75 15.91
CA VAL A 489 43.47 -30.14 14.51
C VAL A 489 42.44 -29.21 13.88
N CYS A 490 42.77 -28.65 12.72
CA CYS A 490 41.91 -27.74 11.99
C CYS A 490 41.75 -28.20 10.55
N ASP A 491 40.61 -27.89 9.98
CA ASP A 491 40.31 -28.11 8.57
C ASP A 491 39.62 -26.87 7.98
N ASP A 492 39.86 -26.60 6.70
CA ASP A 492 39.34 -25.43 5.97
C ASP A 492 38.31 -25.88 4.96
N ALA A 493 37.18 -25.17 4.89
CA ALA A 493 36.12 -25.39 3.92
C ALA A 493 35.77 -24.10 3.18
N SER A 494 35.28 -24.25 1.96
CA SER A 494 34.80 -23.17 1.12
C SER A 494 33.31 -22.92 1.35
N PHE A 495 32.94 -21.64 1.44
CA PHE A 495 31.57 -21.21 1.46
C PHE A 495 31.28 -20.47 0.16
N ASN A 496 30.42 -21.05 -0.69
CA ASN A 496 30.05 -20.47 -1.97
C ASN A 496 28.72 -19.71 -1.85
N LEU A 497 28.70 -18.48 -2.32
CA LEU A 497 27.54 -17.59 -2.28
C LEU A 497 27.06 -17.36 -3.70
N ASN A 498 25.75 -17.44 -3.92
CA ASN A 498 25.16 -17.00 -5.18
C ASN A 498 24.26 -15.80 -4.89
N VAL A 499 24.71 -14.61 -5.28
CA VAL A 499 23.92 -13.39 -5.17
C VAL A 499 23.06 -13.30 -6.42
N ARG A 500 21.77 -13.61 -6.26
CA ARG A 500 20.82 -13.54 -7.36
C ARG A 500 20.45 -12.08 -7.62
N GLU A 501 20.18 -11.76 -8.89
CA GLU A 501 19.46 -10.55 -9.24
C GLU A 501 18.21 -10.45 -8.36
N ALA A 502 17.99 -9.27 -7.79
CA ALA A 502 16.70 -8.97 -7.21
C ALA A 502 15.66 -9.15 -8.33
N ARG A 503 14.65 -9.99 -8.10
CA ARG A 503 13.52 -10.07 -9.05
C ARG A 503 13.04 -8.64 -9.26
N PRO A 504 12.87 -8.16 -10.51
CA PRO A 504 12.44 -6.78 -10.73
C PRO A 504 11.12 -6.60 -9.99
N ASP A 505 11.17 -5.83 -8.92
CA ASP A 505 9.98 -5.16 -8.45
C ASP A 505 9.66 -4.14 -9.53
N PRO A 506 8.50 -4.22 -10.21
CA PRO A 506 8.10 -3.20 -11.18
C PRO A 506 7.92 -1.80 -10.55
N THR A 507 8.22 -1.66 -9.25
CA THR A 507 8.18 -0.43 -8.46
C THR A 507 9.51 -0.02 -7.80
N ALA A 508 10.68 -0.63 -8.12
CA ALA A 508 12.01 -0.19 -7.63
C ALA A 508 12.74 0.82 -8.57
N PRO A 509 13.32 1.94 -8.04
CA PRO A 509 13.76 3.10 -8.84
C PRO A 509 14.92 2.77 -9.78
N ASN A 510 14.77 3.01 -11.08
CA ASN A 510 15.90 3.12 -12.01
C ASN A 510 16.61 4.45 -11.71
N LEU A 511 17.89 4.41 -11.31
CA LEU A 511 18.67 5.64 -11.03
C LEU A 511 19.26 6.22 -12.32
N VAL A 512 19.53 5.37 -13.33
CA VAL A 512 20.06 5.78 -14.64
C VAL A 512 19.50 4.90 -15.76
N ASP A 513 19.26 5.51 -16.92
CA ASP A 513 18.83 4.82 -18.14
C ASP A 513 19.96 4.76 -19.18
N ASP A 514 19.87 3.83 -20.12
CA ASP A 514 20.74 3.83 -21.31
C ASP A 514 20.59 5.14 -22.08
N VAL A 515 21.72 5.75 -22.44
CA VAL A 515 21.75 7.06 -23.11
C VAL A 515 22.12 6.86 -24.57
N GLU A 516 21.29 7.34 -25.50
CA GLU A 516 21.66 7.39 -26.92
C GLU A 516 21.83 8.85 -27.37
N VAL A 517 23.01 9.18 -27.87
CA VAL A 517 23.34 10.53 -28.37
C VAL A 517 23.93 10.42 -29.77
N SER A 518 23.61 11.38 -30.64
CA SER A 518 24.22 11.50 -31.95
C SER A 518 25.15 12.71 -32.04
N THR A 519 26.31 12.54 -32.66
CA THR A 519 27.23 13.63 -33.00
C THR A 519 27.71 13.50 -34.45
N PHE A 520 28.44 14.50 -34.92
CA PHE A 520 29.10 14.46 -36.22
C PHE A 520 30.55 13.99 -36.11
N ALA A 521 31.10 13.47 -37.20
CA ALA A 521 32.53 13.15 -37.27
C ALA A 521 33.38 14.36 -36.85
N ASP A 522 34.45 14.10 -36.11
CA ASP A 522 35.42 15.08 -35.60
C ASP A 522 34.80 16.19 -34.73
N SER A 523 33.58 16.00 -34.22
CA SER A 523 32.88 16.95 -33.35
C SER A 523 32.64 16.35 -31.96
N ASP A 524 33.10 17.06 -30.94
CA ASP A 524 32.85 16.71 -29.53
C ASP A 524 31.36 16.79 -29.22
N VAL A 525 30.89 15.90 -28.34
CA VAL A 525 29.54 15.97 -27.79
C VAL A 525 29.58 15.79 -26.28
N GLU A 526 28.85 16.64 -25.57
CA GLU A 526 28.62 16.47 -24.15
C GLU A 526 27.43 15.53 -23.96
N ILE A 527 27.65 14.44 -23.23
CA ILE A 527 26.66 13.40 -22.99
C ILE A 527 26.22 13.53 -21.54
N SER A 528 24.95 13.88 -21.35
CA SER A 528 24.33 13.85 -20.02
C SER A 528 23.98 12.40 -19.67
N LEU A 529 24.51 11.92 -18.56
CA LEU A 529 24.29 10.56 -18.04
C LEU A 529 23.07 10.48 -17.09
N GLY A 530 22.34 11.60 -16.95
CA GLY A 530 21.06 11.73 -16.26
C GLY A 530 20.04 12.51 -17.11
N SER A 531 18.75 12.27 -16.88
CA SER A 531 17.63 12.66 -17.76
C SER A 531 17.31 14.16 -17.78
N GLU A 532 18.10 14.93 -18.51
CA GLU A 532 17.60 16.15 -19.15
C GLU A 532 17.21 15.80 -20.59
N SER A 533 15.90 15.66 -20.85
CA SER A 533 15.26 15.56 -22.18
C SER A 533 14.73 14.18 -22.64
N ALA A 534 13.73 13.62 -21.95
CA ALA A 534 12.59 12.93 -22.59
C ALA A 534 11.49 12.62 -21.57
N SER A 535 10.28 13.10 -21.85
CA SER A 535 9.05 12.80 -21.11
C SER A 535 8.59 11.35 -21.33
N PHE A 536 8.53 10.54 -20.27
CA PHE A 536 7.31 9.87 -19.78
C PHE A 536 7.57 9.21 -18.41
N ALA A 537 6.67 9.53 -17.48
CA ALA A 537 6.35 8.88 -16.22
C ALA A 537 6.80 7.41 -16.05
N ARG A 538 7.55 7.14 -14.98
CA ARG A 538 7.10 6.40 -13.78
C ARG A 538 8.02 6.76 -12.61
N HIS A 539 7.42 7.40 -11.61
CA HIS A 539 8.03 7.82 -10.36
C HIS A 539 8.45 6.61 -9.56
N ILE A 540 9.68 6.61 -9.05
CA ILE A 540 9.99 5.81 -7.88
C ILE A 540 10.63 6.73 -6.86
N VAL A 541 9.93 6.80 -5.73
CA VAL A 541 10.07 7.80 -4.67
C VAL A 541 10.70 7.12 -3.47
N LEU A 542 11.91 7.51 -3.11
CA LEU A 542 12.30 7.61 -1.70
C LEU A 542 12.30 9.11 -1.39
N ALA A 543 11.21 9.56 -0.74
CA ALA A 543 10.86 10.97 -0.60
C ALA A 543 11.80 11.74 0.33
N PRO A 544 12.22 12.93 -0.10
CA PRO A 544 12.09 14.15 0.67
C PRO A 544 10.94 14.97 0.10
N HIS A 545 9.92 15.14 0.94
CA HIS A 545 8.64 15.77 0.65
C HIS A 545 8.80 17.18 0.05
N ALA A 546 8.29 17.38 -1.16
CA ALA A 546 7.57 18.62 -1.38
C ALA A 546 6.28 18.51 -0.53
N ALA A 547 6.18 19.27 0.55
CA ALA A 547 4.95 19.31 1.32
C ALA A 547 3.96 20.19 0.55
N VAL A 548 2.91 19.58 0.00
CA VAL A 548 1.79 20.33 -0.58
C VAL A 548 0.73 20.43 0.49
N LEU A 549 0.66 21.60 1.11
CA LEU A 549 -0.30 21.92 2.16
C LEU A 549 -1.59 22.42 1.51
N GLN A 550 -2.71 21.81 1.90
CA GLN A 550 -4.02 22.37 1.62
C GLN A 550 -4.34 23.47 2.65
N PRO A 551 -5.21 24.44 2.32
CA PRO A 551 -5.59 25.48 3.26
C PRO A 551 -6.29 24.88 4.47
N ALA A 552 -5.95 25.36 5.65
CA ALA A 552 -6.66 25.08 6.89
C ALA A 552 -8.02 25.80 6.92
N ALA A 553 -8.07 27.02 6.36
CA ALA A 553 -9.29 27.81 6.24
C ALA A 553 -9.25 28.73 5.02
N ILE A 554 -10.42 29.05 4.47
CA ILE A 554 -10.60 30.03 3.40
C ILE A 554 -11.90 30.80 3.65
N ALA A 555 -11.89 32.13 3.53
CA ALA A 555 -13.09 32.95 3.58
C ALA A 555 -12.96 34.20 2.69
N GLY A 556 -14.09 34.78 2.31
CA GLY A 556 -14.17 36.03 1.55
C GLY A 556 -15.20 36.99 2.14
N ASN A 557 -14.95 38.29 2.01
CA ASN A 557 -15.77 39.34 2.59
C ASN A 557 -16.22 40.36 1.53
N VAL A 558 -17.45 40.88 1.65
CA VAL A 558 -18.10 41.73 0.63
C VAL A 558 -18.84 42.97 1.18
N ALA A 559 -18.78 43.28 2.47
CA ALA A 559 -19.44 44.50 2.98
C ALA A 559 -18.70 45.10 4.17
N ASP A 560 -18.61 46.43 4.25
CA ASP A 560 -18.02 47.19 5.35
C ASP A 560 -19.15 47.91 6.11
N SER A 561 -19.79 47.29 7.12
CA SER A 561 -20.93 47.92 7.80
C SER A 561 -20.53 48.98 8.83
N ASN A 562 -19.26 49.01 9.27
CA ASN A 562 -18.76 50.01 10.24
C ASN A 562 -18.11 51.23 9.55
N ASN A 563 -17.94 51.17 8.23
CA ASN A 563 -17.47 52.21 7.33
C ASN A 563 -16.01 52.65 7.56
N ASP A 564 -15.17 51.75 8.10
CA ASP A 564 -13.75 51.99 8.36
C ASP A 564 -12.83 51.73 7.16
N GLY A 565 -13.42 51.34 6.03
CA GLY A 565 -12.74 51.01 4.78
C GLY A 565 -12.46 49.52 4.62
N LEU A 566 -13.07 48.67 5.46
CA LEU A 566 -12.74 47.27 5.56
C LEU A 566 -13.97 46.36 5.80
N GLY A 567 -13.94 45.11 5.31
CA GLY A 567 -15.16 44.30 5.25
C GLY A 567 -15.45 43.55 6.55
N ASP A 568 -16.72 43.23 6.87
CA ASP A 568 -17.18 42.61 8.11
C ASP A 568 -18.04 41.32 8.02
N ASN A 569 -18.34 40.79 6.82
CA ASN A 569 -19.19 39.60 6.64
C ASN A 569 -18.42 38.33 6.22
N HIS A 570 -18.62 37.25 6.97
CA HIS A 570 -17.99 35.94 6.80
C HIS A 570 -18.93 34.94 6.08
N ASN A 571 -18.63 34.58 4.83
CA ASN A 571 -19.32 33.49 4.12
C ASN A 571 -18.48 32.20 4.11
N ALA A 572 -18.63 31.34 5.12
CA ALA A 572 -18.15 29.95 5.07
C ALA A 572 -19.33 29.00 4.82
N LEU A 573 -19.26 28.14 3.80
CA LEU A 573 -20.29 27.12 3.53
C LEU A 573 -19.67 25.71 3.41
N PRO A 574 -19.99 24.76 4.30
CA PRO A 574 -19.71 23.34 4.10
C PRO A 574 -20.83 22.69 3.29
N GLY A 575 -20.47 21.95 2.23
CA GLY A 575 -21.32 20.86 1.71
C GLY A 575 -22.27 21.13 0.54
N SER A 576 -21.99 22.06 -0.36
CA SER A 576 -22.68 22.08 -1.67
C SER A 576 -21.69 22.13 -2.84
N VAL A 577 -22.16 21.66 -4.02
CA VAL A 577 -21.54 21.58 -5.36
C VAL A 577 -20.55 22.74 -5.63
N PRO A 578 -19.46 22.59 -6.44
CA PRO A 578 -18.26 23.44 -6.40
C PRO A 578 -18.53 24.90 -6.07
N VAL A 579 -18.24 25.30 -4.82
CA VAL A 579 -18.51 26.66 -4.38
C VAL A 579 -17.31 27.50 -4.77
N PHE A 580 -17.49 28.29 -5.82
CA PHE A 580 -16.59 29.38 -6.11
C PHE A 580 -16.77 30.48 -5.05
N MET A 581 -15.67 30.89 -4.41
CA MET A 581 -15.67 32.11 -3.60
C MET A 581 -15.26 33.28 -4.49
N SER A 582 -16.13 34.30 -4.56
CA SER A 582 -15.90 35.50 -5.37
C SER A 582 -15.75 36.74 -4.50
N ALA A 583 -14.76 37.56 -4.83
CA ALA A 583 -14.55 38.89 -4.29
C ALA A 583 -14.59 39.87 -5.45
N GLY A 584 -15.62 40.74 -5.54
CA GLY A 584 -15.69 41.71 -6.63
C GLY A 584 -16.56 42.95 -6.43
N VAL A 585 -16.21 44.00 -7.16
CA VAL A 585 -16.83 45.33 -7.15
C VAL A 585 -18.21 45.27 -7.83
N GLY A 586 -19.29 45.64 -7.12
CA GLY A 586 -20.63 45.82 -7.70
C GLY A 586 -21.54 44.57 -7.74
N GLN A 587 -21.14 43.45 -7.11
CA GLN A 587 -22.08 42.41 -6.68
C GLN A 587 -22.88 42.94 -5.47
N SER A 588 -24.13 42.53 -5.26
CA SER A 588 -25.12 43.21 -4.38
C SER A 588 -24.83 43.23 -2.87
N GLY A 589 -23.74 43.85 -2.43
CA GLY A 589 -23.60 44.55 -1.16
C GLY A 589 -23.85 46.04 -1.39
N GLY A 590 -24.63 46.69 -0.54
CA GLY A 590 -25.21 48.02 -0.79
C GLY A 590 -24.21 49.16 -1.05
N ALA A 591 -24.76 50.29 -1.50
CA ALA A 591 -24.02 51.53 -1.69
C ALA A 591 -23.38 52.00 -0.37
N GLY A 592 -22.04 52.05 -0.34
CA GLY A 592 -21.28 52.51 0.81
C GLY A 592 -19.84 51.97 0.92
N SER A 593 -19.48 50.92 0.18
CA SER A 593 -18.11 50.37 0.24
C SER A 593 -17.11 51.34 -0.38
N ASN A 594 -16.22 51.86 0.45
CA ASN A 594 -15.03 52.60 0.03
C ASN A 594 -13.77 51.79 0.39
N GLY A 595 -13.85 50.45 0.28
CA GLY A 595 -12.94 49.55 0.96
C GLY A 595 -12.88 48.16 0.33
N THR A 596 -11.75 47.88 -0.34
CA THR A 596 -11.26 46.60 -0.88
C THR A 596 -12.06 45.33 -0.55
N THR A 597 -12.61 44.67 -1.57
CA THR A 597 -13.04 43.27 -1.45
C THR A 597 -11.83 42.34 -1.24
N ARG A 598 -11.92 41.38 -0.29
CA ARG A 598 -10.80 40.50 0.12
C ARG A 598 -11.16 39.02 0.12
N ILE A 599 -10.18 38.18 -0.21
CA ILE A 599 -10.17 36.73 0.05
C ILE A 599 -8.96 36.41 0.90
N GLU A 600 -9.16 35.66 1.99
CA GLU A 600 -8.08 35.20 2.86
C GLU A 600 -7.97 33.68 2.83
N ILE A 601 -6.74 33.19 2.74
CA ILE A 601 -6.38 31.78 2.67
C ILE A 601 -5.30 31.52 3.72
N GLU A 602 -5.56 30.59 4.62
CA GLU A 602 -4.65 30.20 5.70
C GLU A 602 -4.12 28.78 5.49
N PHE A 603 -2.81 28.58 5.62
CA PHE A 603 -2.14 27.28 5.53
C PHE A 603 -1.47 26.93 6.87
N ASP A 604 -1.72 25.72 7.39
CA ASP A 604 -1.03 25.20 8.57
C ASP A 604 0.38 24.73 8.20
N ILE A 605 1.39 25.49 8.63
CA ILE A 605 2.81 25.20 8.38
C ILE A 605 3.49 24.54 9.58
N SER A 606 2.76 24.27 10.67
CA SER A 606 3.30 23.62 11.87
C SER A 606 3.69 22.17 11.65
N GLN A 607 3.09 21.50 10.66
CA GLN A 607 3.39 20.12 10.29
C GLN A 607 4.70 19.96 9.49
N PHE A 608 5.35 21.08 9.12
CA PHE A 608 6.60 21.03 8.38
C PHE A 608 7.79 20.77 9.31
N ALA A 609 8.49 19.65 9.09
CA ALA A 609 9.59 19.17 9.95
C ALA A 609 11.00 19.72 9.58
N GLY A 610 11.11 20.77 8.76
CA GLY A 610 12.38 21.32 8.27
C GLY A 610 12.73 22.71 8.83
N SER A 611 13.98 23.15 8.66
CA SER A 611 14.39 24.52 9.01
C SER A 611 13.97 25.52 7.91
N ALA A 612 13.65 26.76 8.28
CA ALA A 612 13.30 27.83 7.34
C ALA A 612 14.41 28.04 6.28
N ASP A 613 15.67 28.02 6.70
CA ASP A 613 16.82 28.19 5.80
C ASP A 613 17.01 26.98 4.86
N GLY A 614 16.40 25.84 5.18
CA GLY A 614 16.34 24.65 4.36
C GLY A 614 15.26 24.68 3.28
N LEU A 615 14.32 25.61 3.25
CA LEU A 615 13.38 25.70 2.13
C LEU A 615 14.10 26.22 0.88
N GLN A 616 14.01 25.55 -0.26
CA GLN A 616 14.58 26.01 -1.54
C GLN A 616 13.53 26.70 -2.42
N SER A 617 12.28 26.29 -2.35
CA SER A 617 11.18 26.98 -3.00
C SER A 617 9.92 26.89 -2.15
N ALA A 618 9.07 27.91 -2.29
CA ALA A 618 7.71 27.86 -1.79
C ALA A 618 6.84 28.61 -2.77
N SER A 619 5.74 28.01 -3.20
CA SER A 619 4.82 28.61 -4.16
C SER A 619 3.38 28.26 -3.82
N ILE A 620 2.50 29.24 -3.98
CA ILE A 620 1.06 29.05 -3.81
C ILE A 620 0.44 28.95 -5.19
N THR A 621 -0.40 27.94 -5.38
CA THR A 621 -1.21 27.77 -6.60
C THR A 621 -2.68 27.96 -6.27
N LEU A 622 -3.32 28.90 -6.95
CA LEU A 622 -4.74 29.19 -6.83
C LEU A 622 -5.47 28.72 -8.09
N PRO A 623 -6.44 27.80 -7.99
CA PRO A 623 -7.34 27.47 -9.09
C PRO A 623 -8.40 28.58 -9.21
N THR A 624 -8.34 29.32 -10.31
CA THR A 624 -9.16 30.51 -10.57
C THR A 624 -10.19 30.25 -11.66
N HIS A 625 -11.33 30.91 -11.58
CA HIS A 625 -12.35 30.91 -12.62
C HIS A 625 -12.53 32.32 -13.18
N ARG A 626 -12.56 32.51 -14.50
CA ARG A 626 -12.60 33.85 -15.10
C ARG A 626 -14.02 34.42 -15.14
N GLY A 627 -14.53 34.87 -14.00
CA GLY A 627 -15.73 35.70 -13.92
C GLY A 627 -15.44 37.16 -14.33
N THR A 628 -15.94 37.58 -15.49
CA THR A 628 -16.02 38.96 -16.03
C THR A 628 -14.81 39.90 -15.85
N ILE A 629 -14.07 40.11 -16.95
CA ILE A 629 -13.16 41.24 -17.25
C ILE A 629 -12.21 41.67 -16.11
N ASP A 630 -11.04 41.05 -16.13
CA ASP A 630 -9.73 41.49 -15.64
C ASP A 630 -9.55 41.75 -14.12
N SER A 631 -8.92 40.74 -13.53
CA SER A 631 -8.07 40.71 -12.34
C SER A 631 -6.79 41.55 -12.46
N ALA A 632 -6.76 42.58 -13.32
CA ALA A 632 -5.58 43.42 -13.55
C ALA A 632 -5.10 44.14 -12.27
N ASP A 633 -5.98 44.23 -11.28
CA ASP A 633 -5.79 44.99 -10.04
C ASP A 633 -5.82 44.12 -8.77
N THR A 634 -5.76 42.79 -8.91
CA THR A 634 -5.71 41.87 -7.76
C THR A 634 -4.26 41.63 -7.34
N LYS A 635 -3.91 42.14 -6.16
CA LYS A 635 -2.59 41.99 -5.53
C LYS A 635 -2.67 41.06 -4.33
N PHE A 636 -1.63 40.26 -4.13
CA PHE A 636 -1.54 39.36 -2.98
C PHE A 636 -0.61 39.91 -1.90
N TYR A 637 -1.04 39.75 -0.65
CA TYR A 637 -0.36 40.20 0.55
C TYR A 637 -0.19 39.03 1.50
N TRP A 638 0.89 38.99 2.27
CA TRP A 638 1.02 38.05 3.39
C TRP A 638 0.74 38.78 4.70
N VAL A 639 0.01 38.12 5.61
CA VAL A 639 -0.39 38.68 6.89
C VAL A 639 0.63 38.31 7.96
N THR A 640 1.03 39.30 8.77
CA THR A 640 2.19 39.16 9.67
C THR A 640 1.83 38.80 11.11
N SER A 641 0.59 39.01 11.56
CA SER A 641 0.26 39.05 12.99
C SER A 641 -0.51 37.85 13.58
N ASN A 642 -1.43 37.19 12.86
CA ASN A 642 -2.53 36.47 13.55
C ASN A 642 -2.91 35.04 13.13
N GLY A 643 -2.24 34.36 12.19
CA GLY A 643 -2.71 33.01 11.81
C GLY A 643 -2.81 32.03 13.00
N ASP A 644 -4.03 31.65 13.37
CA ASP A 644 -4.38 30.78 14.49
C ASP A 644 -5.28 29.60 14.07
N GLY A 645 -5.53 29.45 12.76
CA GLY A 645 -6.40 28.41 12.21
C GLY A 645 -7.89 28.77 12.20
N ALA A 646 -8.27 29.98 12.61
CA ALA A 646 -9.65 30.46 12.63
C ALA A 646 -9.76 31.86 12.00
N LEU A 647 -10.40 31.97 10.84
CA LEU A 647 -10.58 33.26 10.16
C LEU A 647 -11.63 34.12 10.88
N THR A 648 -11.21 35.12 11.64
CA THR A 648 -12.06 36.13 12.29
C THR A 648 -12.04 37.46 11.53
N ASP A 649 -12.98 38.34 11.88
CA ASP A 649 -13.03 39.72 11.35
C ASP A 649 -11.69 40.47 11.55
N SER A 650 -11.05 40.28 12.70
CA SER A 650 -9.76 40.93 12.98
C SER A 650 -8.60 40.43 12.12
N ASP A 651 -8.72 39.24 11.52
CA ASP A 651 -7.69 38.68 10.65
C ASP A 651 -7.77 39.26 9.25
N PHE A 652 -9.00 39.48 8.77
CA PHE A 652 -9.24 40.27 7.56
C PHE A 652 -8.68 41.69 7.69
N GLU A 653 -8.71 42.27 8.90
CA GLU A 653 -8.21 43.62 9.21
C GLU A 653 -6.76 43.75 9.64
N SER A 654 -6.04 42.64 9.56
CA SER A 654 -4.62 42.63 9.79
C SER A 654 -3.85 43.42 8.70
N VAL A 655 -2.74 44.04 9.14
CA VAL A 655 -1.83 44.72 8.22
C VAL A 655 -1.01 43.67 7.47
N GLY A 656 -1.19 43.61 6.14
CA GLY A 656 -0.45 42.73 5.25
C GLY A 656 0.64 43.46 4.47
N GLU A 657 1.74 42.75 4.18
CA GLU A 657 2.80 43.24 3.29
C GLU A 657 2.64 42.62 1.90
N GLN A 658 2.81 43.42 0.85
CA GLN A 658 2.59 42.96 -0.52
C GLN A 658 3.65 41.94 -0.93
N ILE A 659 3.23 40.81 -1.52
CA ILE A 659 4.13 39.79 -2.06
C ILE A 659 4.64 40.27 -3.43
N PRO A 660 5.97 40.48 -3.60
CA PRO A 660 6.51 40.98 -4.86
C PRO A 660 6.23 40.03 -6.04
N GLY A 661 5.73 40.58 -7.15
CA GLY A 661 5.45 39.81 -8.37
C GLY A 661 4.19 38.94 -8.33
N ALA A 662 3.52 38.83 -7.18
CA ALA A 662 2.23 38.16 -7.04
C ALA A 662 1.07 39.10 -7.43
N THR A 663 1.08 39.55 -8.69
CA THR A 663 -0.04 40.25 -9.32
C THR A 663 -0.65 39.31 -10.34
N MET A 664 -1.96 39.11 -10.28
CA MET A 664 -2.62 38.17 -11.19
C MET A 664 -2.46 38.64 -12.64
N PRO A 665 -1.91 37.82 -13.56
CA PRO A 665 -1.62 38.23 -14.93
C PRO A 665 -2.92 38.41 -15.73
N VAL A 666 -2.87 39.24 -16.77
CA VAL A 666 -3.92 39.34 -17.80
C VAL A 666 -3.56 38.41 -18.95
N PRO A 667 -4.13 37.19 -19.07
CA PRO A 667 -3.73 36.27 -20.11
C PRO A 667 -4.33 36.73 -21.46
N SER A 668 -3.49 36.97 -22.46
CA SER A 668 -3.96 37.24 -23.82
C SER A 668 -4.56 35.98 -24.43
N GLY A 669 -5.89 35.92 -24.60
CA GLY A 669 -6.57 34.89 -25.39
C GLY A 669 -7.44 33.86 -24.64
N MET A 670 -7.65 33.99 -23.33
CA MET A 670 -8.56 33.14 -22.56
C MET A 670 -9.98 33.76 -22.54
N ASN A 671 -11.05 32.99 -22.77
CA ASN A 671 -12.41 33.53 -22.83
C ASN A 671 -13.00 33.75 -21.42
N ILE A 672 -14.03 34.59 -21.30
CA ILE A 672 -14.76 34.78 -20.04
C ILE A 672 -15.50 33.47 -19.70
N GLY A 673 -15.31 32.97 -18.47
CA GLY A 673 -15.87 31.69 -18.00
C GLY A 673 -14.91 30.49 -18.05
N ASP A 674 -13.67 30.67 -18.51
CA ASP A 674 -12.69 29.58 -18.54
C ASP A 674 -12.01 29.39 -17.16
N THR A 675 -11.77 28.15 -16.76
CA THR A 675 -10.98 27.77 -15.58
C THR A 675 -9.48 27.83 -15.86
N GLY A 676 -8.68 28.32 -14.90
CA GLY A 676 -7.22 28.34 -14.99
C GLY A 676 -6.56 28.22 -13.61
N SER A 677 -5.23 28.29 -13.57
CA SER A 677 -4.46 28.35 -12.32
C SER A 677 -3.50 29.53 -12.32
N PHE A 678 -3.31 30.13 -11.15
CA PHE A 678 -2.34 31.19 -10.92
C PHE A 678 -1.37 30.78 -9.81
N THR A 679 -0.08 30.74 -10.12
CA THR A 679 0.97 30.35 -9.18
C THR A 679 1.94 31.49 -8.93
N PHE A 680 2.26 31.75 -7.67
CA PHE A 680 3.24 32.76 -7.28
C PHE A 680 4.13 32.28 -6.13
N GLY A 681 5.35 32.81 -6.06
CA GLY A 681 6.35 32.43 -5.06
C GLY A 681 6.14 33.14 -3.72
N VAL A 682 6.33 32.41 -2.62
CA VAL A 682 6.20 32.93 -1.24
C VAL A 682 7.38 32.53 -0.34
N LEU A 683 8.50 32.13 -0.94
CA LEU A 683 9.67 31.58 -0.22
C LEU A 683 10.18 32.47 0.92
N ASP A 684 10.43 33.74 0.65
CA ASP A 684 10.98 34.62 1.68
C ASP A 684 9.96 35.00 2.77
N PRO A 685 8.69 35.31 2.43
CA PRO A 685 7.62 35.45 3.42
C PRO A 685 7.44 34.22 4.33
N ILE A 686 7.42 33.01 3.77
CA ILE A 686 7.21 31.80 4.58
C ILE A 686 8.40 31.48 5.48
N ARG A 687 9.63 31.67 4.98
CA ARG A 687 10.83 31.55 5.81
C ARG A 687 10.79 32.54 6.97
N THR A 688 10.29 33.75 6.72
CA THR A 688 10.16 34.78 7.74
C THR A 688 9.12 34.39 8.78
N ALA A 689 7.93 33.91 8.37
CA ALA A 689 6.91 33.41 9.28
C ALA A 689 7.43 32.25 10.16
N MET A 690 8.14 31.29 9.56
CA MET A 690 8.74 30.16 10.28
C MET A 690 9.82 30.60 11.27
N ARG A 691 10.69 31.56 10.92
CA ARG A 691 11.70 32.11 11.85
C ARG A 691 11.08 32.86 13.02
N LEU A 692 9.91 33.45 12.82
CA LEU A 692 9.10 34.07 13.87
C LEU A 692 8.30 33.03 14.69
N GLY A 693 8.43 31.73 14.38
CA GLY A 693 7.76 30.63 15.09
C GLY A 693 6.26 30.55 14.83
N ARG A 694 5.78 31.05 13.69
CA ARG A 694 4.35 31.00 13.35
C ARG A 694 3.95 29.58 12.93
N SER A 695 2.80 29.13 13.42
CA SER A 695 2.20 27.84 13.05
C SER A 695 1.38 27.91 11.77
N TYR A 696 0.95 29.10 11.36
CA TYR A 696 0.13 29.30 10.16
C TYR A 696 0.74 30.37 9.25
N PHE A 697 0.58 30.20 7.94
CA PHE A 697 0.94 31.16 6.91
C PHE A 697 -0.30 31.63 6.17
N VAL A 698 -0.51 32.95 6.16
CA VAL A 698 -1.76 33.57 5.71
C VAL A 698 -1.50 34.48 4.51
N VAL A 699 -2.36 34.38 3.50
CA VAL A 699 -2.32 35.21 2.29
C VAL A 699 -3.68 35.86 2.04
N GLN A 700 -3.66 37.13 1.69
CA GLN A 700 -4.83 37.92 1.32
C GLN A 700 -4.74 38.37 -0.14
N GLY A 701 -5.77 38.07 -0.94
CA GLY A 701 -6.01 38.69 -2.24
C GLY A 701 -6.84 39.96 -2.08
N ARG A 702 -6.33 41.11 -2.54
CA ARG A 702 -7.02 42.41 -2.46
C ARG A 702 -7.28 42.96 -3.86
N VAL A 703 -8.51 43.41 -4.12
CA VAL A 703 -8.92 44.00 -5.41
C VAL A 703 -9.00 45.53 -5.29
N ASP A 704 -8.32 46.28 -6.18
CA ASP A 704 -8.36 47.75 -6.20
C ASP A 704 -9.69 48.27 -6.78
N GLU A 705 -10.44 49.04 -5.99
CA GLU A 705 -11.77 49.53 -6.36
C GLU A 705 -11.74 50.96 -6.95
N SER A 706 -10.56 51.61 -7.00
CA SER A 706 -10.42 52.98 -7.53
C SER A 706 -10.63 53.09 -9.05
N GLN A 707 -10.72 51.95 -9.74
CA GLN A 707 -10.93 51.84 -11.19
C GLN A 707 -12.40 51.51 -11.51
N GLY A 708 -13.23 52.50 -11.83
CA GLY A 708 -14.66 52.28 -12.15
C GLY A 708 -14.90 51.33 -13.34
N GLY A 709 -16.03 50.58 -13.34
CA GLY A 709 -16.43 49.66 -14.42
C GLY A 709 -17.43 48.57 -14.01
N PRO A 710 -17.93 47.72 -14.94
CA PRO A 710 -18.77 46.56 -14.62
C PRO A 710 -18.01 45.50 -13.80
N VAL A 711 -18.76 44.62 -13.11
CA VAL A 711 -18.31 43.61 -12.12
C VAL A 711 -16.88 43.09 -12.34
N ARG A 712 -15.96 43.49 -11.45
CA ARG A 712 -14.54 43.05 -11.42
C ARG A 712 -14.31 42.18 -10.19
N GLY A 713 -13.61 41.05 -10.28
CA GLY A 713 -13.34 40.24 -9.08
C GLY A 713 -12.41 39.04 -9.23
N LEU A 714 -11.98 38.48 -8.09
CA LEU A 714 -11.25 37.21 -8.00
C LEU A 714 -12.22 36.10 -7.61
N GLU A 715 -12.24 35.01 -8.39
CA GLU A 715 -13.03 33.82 -8.11
C GLU A 715 -12.09 32.61 -7.92
N VAL A 716 -12.10 32.01 -6.73
CA VAL A 716 -11.24 30.86 -6.37
C VAL A 716 -12.12 29.64 -6.11
N ASN A 717 -11.75 28.50 -6.70
CA ASN A 717 -12.42 27.24 -6.40
C ASN A 717 -11.94 26.72 -5.04
N THR A 718 -12.86 26.34 -4.16
CA THR A 718 -12.56 26.04 -2.76
C THR A 718 -12.87 24.59 -2.38
N THR A 719 -13.43 23.82 -3.32
CA THR A 719 -13.77 22.41 -3.15
C THR A 719 -13.28 21.57 -4.33
N ALA A 720 -12.76 20.38 -4.06
CA ALA A 720 -12.31 19.46 -5.09
C ALA A 720 -13.51 18.89 -5.85
N SER A 721 -13.65 19.25 -7.13
CA SER A 721 -14.65 18.64 -8.01
C SER A 721 -14.20 17.23 -8.41
N GLY A 722 -15.01 16.20 -8.16
CA GLY A 722 -14.81 14.86 -8.70
C GLY A 722 -13.61 14.09 -8.13
N ASN A 723 -13.33 14.20 -6.83
CA ASN A 723 -12.25 13.45 -6.13
C ASN A 723 -10.82 13.72 -6.66
N LEU A 724 -10.58 14.85 -7.32
CA LEU A 724 -9.23 15.28 -7.71
C LEU A 724 -8.73 16.39 -6.75
N PRO A 725 -7.83 16.09 -5.79
CA PRO A 725 -7.30 17.08 -4.84
C PRO A 725 -6.46 18.20 -5.49
N SER A 726 -6.20 18.15 -6.80
CA SER A 726 -5.39 19.12 -7.56
C SER A 726 -6.10 20.46 -7.85
N ASN A 727 -7.40 20.60 -7.54
CA ASN A 727 -8.24 21.71 -7.98
C ASN A 727 -8.75 22.62 -6.84
N VAL A 728 -8.05 22.64 -5.69
CA VAL A 728 -8.22 23.60 -4.59
C VAL A 728 -6.92 24.38 -4.37
N PRO A 729 -6.92 25.53 -3.64
CA PRO A 729 -5.69 26.26 -3.39
C PRO A 729 -4.66 25.36 -2.70
N SER A 730 -3.39 25.58 -2.97
CA SER A 730 -2.33 24.76 -2.37
C SER A 730 -1.05 25.56 -2.18
N LEU A 731 -0.33 25.25 -1.10
CA LEU A 731 0.99 25.77 -0.80
C LEU A 731 2.00 24.64 -0.96
N ALA A 732 2.81 24.69 -2.00
CA ALA A 732 3.90 23.76 -2.22
C ALA A 732 5.17 24.29 -1.57
N LEU A 733 5.75 23.52 -0.65
CA LEU A 733 7.03 23.78 -0.01
C LEU A 733 8.04 22.76 -0.50
N ALA A 734 9.23 23.21 -0.91
CA ALA A 734 10.32 22.32 -1.25
C ALA A 734 11.51 22.59 -0.34
N THR A 735 12.03 21.54 0.30
CA THR A 735 13.38 21.51 0.89
C THR A 735 14.30 20.69 -0.02
N PRO A 736 15.63 20.92 0.00
CA PRO A 736 16.53 19.97 -0.59
C PRO A 736 16.29 18.64 0.09
N GLY A 737 15.97 17.65 -0.73
CA GLY A 737 16.24 16.29 -0.33
C GLY A 737 17.69 16.17 0.03
N ILE A 738 17.98 15.82 1.29
CA ILE A 738 19.28 15.26 1.59
C ILE A 738 19.23 13.80 1.11
N SER A 739 19.35 13.62 -0.20
CA SER A 739 20.06 12.49 -0.80
C SER A 739 21.47 13.00 -1.11
N ALA A 740 22.49 12.18 -0.89
CA ALA A 740 23.79 12.48 -1.48
C ALA A 740 23.63 12.63 -3.01
N PRO A 741 24.37 13.54 -3.67
CA PRO A 741 24.38 13.63 -5.13
C PRO A 741 24.70 12.27 -5.74
N LEU A 742 24.07 11.92 -6.86
CA LEU A 742 24.40 10.71 -7.60
C LEU A 742 25.87 10.77 -8.02
N ILE A 743 26.65 9.81 -7.55
CA ILE A 743 28.04 9.64 -7.93
C ILE A 743 28.05 8.79 -9.20
N TYR A 744 28.49 9.38 -10.31
CA TYR A 744 28.58 8.68 -11.59
C TYR A 744 29.98 8.09 -11.75
N THR A 745 30.07 6.81 -12.11
CA THR A 745 31.35 6.11 -12.32
C THR A 745 31.35 5.46 -13.70
N ILE A 746 32.28 5.86 -14.56
CA ILE A 746 32.52 5.21 -15.85
C ILE A 746 33.13 3.83 -15.59
N THR A 747 32.52 2.78 -16.13
CA THR A 747 32.90 1.37 -15.91
C THR A 747 33.57 0.73 -17.12
N SER A 748 33.40 1.30 -18.32
CA SER A 748 34.15 0.90 -19.52
C SER A 748 34.43 2.10 -20.42
N LEU A 749 35.50 2.05 -21.22
CA LEU A 749 35.85 3.10 -22.17
C LEU A 749 35.36 2.77 -23.58
N PRO A 750 35.00 3.78 -24.40
CA PRO A 750 34.64 3.59 -25.80
C PRO A 750 35.83 3.10 -26.63
N SER A 751 35.55 2.37 -27.71
CA SER A 751 36.59 1.74 -28.56
C SER A 751 37.10 2.65 -29.67
N PHE A 752 36.33 3.66 -30.06
CA PHE A 752 36.55 4.51 -31.23
C PHE A 752 36.41 6.02 -30.92
N GLY A 753 36.53 6.40 -29.65
CA GLY A 753 36.61 7.77 -29.19
C GLY A 753 37.21 7.89 -27.79
N ILE A 754 37.27 9.11 -27.27
CA ILE A 754 37.92 9.45 -26.01
C ILE A 754 36.91 10.17 -25.11
N LEU A 755 36.86 9.80 -23.82
CA LEU A 755 36.04 10.46 -22.82
C LEU A 755 36.83 11.48 -22.00
N PHE A 756 36.16 12.58 -21.65
CA PHE A 756 36.67 13.62 -20.76
C PHE A 756 35.67 13.97 -19.66
N ASP A 757 36.16 14.10 -18.44
CA ASP A 757 35.45 14.72 -17.31
C ASP A 757 35.91 16.18 -17.21
N GLY A 758 35.06 17.09 -17.69
CA GLY A 758 35.46 18.48 -17.96
C GLY A 758 36.61 18.54 -18.98
N ASN A 759 37.82 18.91 -18.52
CA ASN A 759 39.03 18.96 -19.34
C ASN A 759 39.99 17.78 -19.11
N THR A 760 39.66 16.87 -18.19
CA THR A 760 40.52 15.74 -17.82
C THR A 760 40.16 14.53 -18.65
N GLN A 761 41.13 13.96 -19.38
CA GLN A 761 40.92 12.73 -20.15
C GLN A 761 40.77 11.53 -19.22
N ILE A 762 39.75 10.70 -19.45
CA ILE A 762 39.53 9.45 -18.73
C ILE A 762 40.31 8.33 -19.44
N ALA A 763 41.50 8.01 -18.92
CA ALA A 763 42.42 7.04 -19.54
C ALA A 763 42.30 5.61 -18.99
N SER A 764 41.61 5.42 -17.86
CA SER A 764 41.40 4.12 -17.22
C SER A 764 40.10 4.13 -16.41
N VAL A 765 39.46 2.97 -16.29
CA VAL A 765 38.23 2.74 -15.52
C VAL A 765 38.49 1.75 -14.37
N PRO A 766 37.71 1.76 -13.27
CA PRO A 766 36.58 2.67 -13.01
C PRO A 766 37.04 4.11 -12.75
N TYR A 767 36.28 5.08 -13.26
CA TYR A 767 36.56 6.52 -13.07
C TYR A 767 35.31 7.25 -12.60
N THR A 768 35.38 7.84 -11.41
CA THR A 768 34.27 8.63 -10.85
C THR A 768 34.27 10.05 -11.42
N LEU A 769 33.16 10.44 -12.05
CA LEU A 769 32.99 11.75 -12.67
C LEU A 769 32.77 12.84 -11.61
N SER A 770 33.25 14.05 -11.93
CA SER A 770 33.01 15.24 -11.13
C SER A 770 31.56 15.76 -11.20
N GLY A 771 30.78 15.29 -12.18
CA GLY A 771 29.37 15.64 -12.40
C GLY A 771 28.62 14.60 -13.25
N ALA A 772 27.38 14.90 -13.62
CA ALA A 772 26.50 13.99 -14.37
C ALA A 772 26.69 14.03 -15.89
N SER A 773 27.74 14.70 -16.39
CA SER A 773 28.07 14.77 -17.81
C SER A 773 29.47 14.25 -18.10
N VAL A 774 29.64 13.71 -19.30
CA VAL A 774 30.93 13.30 -19.85
C VAL A 774 31.03 13.78 -21.29
N ARG A 775 32.16 14.38 -21.66
CA ARG A 775 32.40 14.79 -23.05
C ARG A 775 33.03 13.65 -23.82
N TYR A 776 32.44 13.30 -24.96
CA TYR A 776 32.96 12.30 -25.88
C TYR A 776 33.50 12.97 -27.15
N THR A 777 34.72 12.62 -27.53
CA THR A 777 35.38 13.04 -28.77
C THR A 777 35.60 11.81 -29.66
N PRO A 778 34.96 11.71 -30.84
CA PRO A 778 35.24 10.63 -31.79
C PRO A 778 36.71 10.65 -32.25
N ASN A 779 37.29 9.47 -32.50
CA ASN A 779 38.57 9.39 -33.20
C ASN A 779 38.45 9.96 -34.60
N THR A 780 39.52 10.59 -35.10
CA THR A 780 39.48 11.31 -36.38
C THR A 780 38.95 10.45 -37.53
N GLY A 781 37.88 10.90 -38.18
CA GLY A 781 37.25 10.22 -39.32
C GLY A 781 36.37 9.00 -38.96
N PHE A 782 36.13 8.71 -37.68
CA PHE A 782 35.25 7.61 -37.28
C PHE A 782 33.79 7.91 -37.62
N LEU A 783 33.12 6.91 -38.21
CA LEU A 783 31.70 6.92 -38.55
C LEU A 783 31.11 5.58 -38.17
N GLY A 784 29.99 5.60 -37.44
CA GLY A 784 29.40 4.40 -36.89
C GLY A 784 28.95 4.61 -35.45
N GLN A 785 28.85 3.52 -34.72
CA GLN A 785 28.41 3.53 -33.33
C GLN A 785 29.58 3.20 -32.41
N ASP A 786 29.68 3.94 -31.32
CA ASP A 786 30.55 3.63 -30.19
C ASP A 786 29.73 3.53 -28.90
N THR A 787 30.28 2.86 -27.89
CA THR A 787 29.56 2.61 -26.63
C THR A 787 30.49 2.61 -25.43
N PHE A 788 30.02 3.09 -24.28
CA PHE A 788 30.71 2.97 -23.01
C PHE A 788 29.72 2.76 -21.85
N GLY A 789 30.15 2.07 -20.81
CA GLY A 789 29.35 1.76 -19.63
C GLY A 789 29.60 2.74 -18.50
N PHE A 790 28.56 3.02 -17.71
CA PHE A 790 28.64 3.84 -16.52
C PHE A 790 27.65 3.38 -15.44
N GLN A 791 27.88 3.82 -14.21
CA GLN A 791 27.06 3.54 -13.04
C GLN A 791 26.69 4.83 -12.35
N ALA A 792 25.52 4.89 -11.69
CA ALA A 792 25.16 5.94 -10.77
C ALA A 792 24.80 5.37 -9.40
N THR A 793 25.25 6.05 -8.33
CA THR A 793 24.91 5.68 -6.97
C THR A 793 24.54 6.86 -6.09
N ASN A 794 23.54 6.70 -5.22
CA ASN A 794 23.21 7.65 -4.15
C ASN A 794 23.75 7.20 -2.78
N ASN A 795 24.84 6.42 -2.77
CA ASN A 795 25.44 5.73 -1.61
C ASN A 795 24.60 4.63 -0.97
N THR A 796 23.36 4.41 -1.45
CA THR A 796 22.43 3.41 -0.90
C THR A 796 22.00 2.40 -1.96
N PHE A 797 21.84 2.87 -3.19
CA PHE A 797 21.49 2.09 -4.37
C PHE A 797 22.54 2.38 -5.47
N ILE A 798 22.89 1.37 -6.26
CA ILE A 798 23.78 1.47 -7.42
C ILE A 798 23.03 0.91 -8.62
N ASP A 799 23.04 1.63 -9.73
CA ASP A 799 22.41 1.24 -10.98
C ASP A 799 23.37 1.44 -12.15
N SER A 800 23.29 0.59 -13.18
CA SER A 800 24.25 0.55 -14.30
C SER A 800 23.55 0.80 -15.62
N ALA A 801 24.14 1.61 -16.48
CA ALA A 801 23.62 1.92 -17.81
C ALA A 801 24.74 2.00 -18.86
N THR A 802 24.35 1.97 -20.13
CA THR A 802 25.24 2.09 -21.28
C THR A 802 24.93 3.35 -22.08
N ALA A 803 25.95 4.13 -22.39
CA ALA A 803 25.86 5.23 -23.33
C ALA A 803 26.28 4.77 -24.74
N ARG A 804 25.40 4.99 -25.71
CA ARG A 804 25.58 4.71 -27.14
C ARG A 804 25.71 6.02 -27.91
N VAL A 805 26.84 6.19 -28.60
CA VAL A 805 27.11 7.37 -29.41
C VAL A 805 27.07 7.02 -30.89
N ILE A 806 26.18 7.67 -31.65
CA ILE A 806 26.07 7.49 -33.10
C ILE A 806 26.75 8.65 -33.82
N VAL A 807 27.88 8.38 -34.46
CA VAL A 807 28.66 9.37 -35.21
C VAL A 807 28.29 9.36 -36.69
N ARG A 808 27.81 10.49 -37.20
CA ARG A 808 27.26 10.64 -38.56
C ARG A 808 28.01 11.71 -39.37
N PHE A 809 27.76 11.76 -40.67
CA PHE A 809 28.21 12.87 -41.53
C PHE A 809 27.40 14.14 -41.23
N ALA A 810 28.06 15.30 -41.18
CA ALA A 810 27.40 16.60 -41.12
C ALA A 810 26.60 16.86 -42.42
N GLN A 811 25.29 17.14 -42.33
CA GLN A 811 24.48 17.53 -43.47
C GLN A 811 24.52 19.06 -43.67
N CYS A 812 25.24 19.53 -44.69
CA CYS A 812 25.34 20.94 -45.09
C CYS A 812 24.08 21.52 -45.77
N ALA A 813 22.87 21.16 -45.33
CA ALA A 813 21.65 21.42 -46.11
C ALA A 813 20.79 22.61 -45.63
N GLN A 814 21.10 23.28 -44.52
CA GLN A 814 20.24 24.36 -43.97
C GLN A 814 20.95 25.69 -43.67
N ASP A 815 22.28 25.74 -43.60
CA ASP A 815 23.01 27.02 -43.46
C ASP A 815 24.43 26.92 -44.03
N ALA A 816 24.69 27.63 -45.14
CA ALA A 816 25.97 27.62 -45.84
C ALA A 816 27.05 28.48 -45.15
N SER A 817 26.68 29.26 -44.12
CA SER A 817 27.60 30.17 -43.43
C SER A 817 28.54 29.49 -42.43
N ILE A 818 28.29 28.21 -42.09
CA ILE A 818 29.03 27.46 -41.07
C ILE A 818 30.10 26.53 -41.69
N CYS A 819 30.21 26.49 -43.01
CA CYS A 819 31.15 25.62 -43.72
C CYS A 819 32.39 26.34 -44.29
N ASP A 820 32.72 27.55 -43.82
CA ASP A 820 33.94 28.23 -44.26
C ASP A 820 35.01 28.28 -43.17
N ASN A 821 35.74 27.16 -43.05
CA ASN A 821 37.03 27.15 -42.36
C ASN A 821 38.19 26.81 -43.32
N GLY A 822 38.06 27.17 -44.61
CA GLY A 822 39.19 27.22 -45.54
C GLY A 822 40.04 25.94 -45.69
N ARG A 823 39.42 24.75 -45.66
CA ARG A 823 40.05 23.47 -46.02
C ARG A 823 39.20 22.67 -46.99
#